data_AF-A0AAP6ZXJ0-F1
#
_entry.id   AF-A0AAP6ZXJ0-F1
#
_cell.length_a   1.000
_cell.length_b   1.000
_cell.length_c   1.000
_cell.angle_alpha   90.00
_cell.angle_beta   90.00
_cell.angle_gamma   90.00
#
_symmetry.space_group_name_H-M   'P 1'
#
loop_
_entity.id
_entity.type
_entity.pdbx_description
1 polymer ?
#
loop_
_entity_poly.entity_id
_entity_poly.type
_entity_poly.pdbx_seq_one_letter_code
_entity_poly.pdbx_strand_id
1 'polypeptide(L)'
;MQARLQKNSTGLILLLIVSLLLTQLSLGSSPVHASSNLAAGKPVSASSHNDNYSAANTVDSESSTYWESANNAYPQWLRVDLGNVSKIGQVVLRLPESWGQRAQTLSVLGSVDDASYTTLVASASYSFDPASGNMVTINFPTASARYVKLNFTANTGWIAAQLSELEVFAASSGAYEAENAQLTGGAKVNTDHTGYTGTGFVDGYWNQGAATQFMVNVDRAGVYSANLIYGNASGGDQTVSLYVNGTKMKQTTLSNLANWDTWSTKSEIVKLNAGANTIAYKYDPTDSGNINLDALQIASASSPPRSALSTIEAESFDQQSGIQTESSSEGGLNIGFIENDDYTAYYNIDFGSGVSKFEARVASNGDGGHIEIRLGSLTGTLAAACAVEPTGGWQTWTTKSCSINPISGVHDVYLIFKGSGAGLFNLNWFKFSNNSVVPSKGATMPYDMYEAEEGEVGGGAVIVGPNRKIGDLAGEASGRKAVTLNSTGSFIQFKTRTSTNTLVARFSIPDAPNGGGLNNTLNIYVNGTFAKSIDLTSKYSWLYGDEASPGNSPSAGAPRFIYDEANVMFDHTIPAGSTIKLQKDPSNTTTYAIDFISLEQVSPLANPDPSKYVTPANTTHQAVQHALDQVRMDPTGNLIGVYLPAGTYKTGGKFQVHGKPVKVIGAGPWYTRFVAPSNQSNTDIGFNVVASANGSTFANFSYFGNYNIREDGPGKVFAFNDVANMTIDNIWVEHQMCMFWGQNVDNTVIKNSRIRNVFADAVNFTNGSTNNLVTNNEARSTGDDSFALFNAVDTGTSEDNQGNVYEKLTSLLTWRASGLAVYGGYNNTFRNIYIADTLAYSGITVSSLDFGFAFRGFGTSPTNIEHVSLIRTGGHFWGNQTFPALWLFSASKEFRGIRINDVEIIDPTYHGIMFQTNYVGATPQFPITDTILSNIKISGVRKSGDSFDAKSGFGVWANQPIGSATFNNLQFANMDPGTTPINNPTSTFTIQVNP
;
A
#
# COMPACT_ATOMS: atom_id res chain seq x y z
N MET A 1 -54.53 -27.22 10.63
CA MET A 1 -55.32 -26.08 11.14
C MET A 1 -54.64 -24.82 10.63
N GLN A 2 -55.04 -24.22 9.49
CA GLN A 2 -56.16 -23.26 9.32
C GLN A 2 -56.13 -22.13 10.37
N ALA A 3 -56.18 -20.83 10.08
CA ALA A 3 -56.42 -20.09 8.85
C ALA A 3 -55.99 -18.61 9.00
N ARG A 4 -56.20 -17.87 7.92
CA ARG A 4 -55.71 -16.54 7.51
C ARG A 4 -56.76 -15.43 7.79
N LEU A 5 -56.35 -14.16 7.62
CA LEU A 5 -57.12 -12.90 7.34
C LEU A 5 -57.56 -12.08 8.59
N GLN A 6 -57.55 -10.73 8.64
CA GLN A 6 -57.57 -9.69 7.58
C GLN A 6 -57.25 -8.26 8.13
N LYS A 7 -56.41 -7.51 7.38
CA LYS A 7 -56.41 -6.05 7.00
C LYS A 7 -56.68 -4.85 7.94
N ASN A 8 -55.82 -3.82 7.71
CA ASN A 8 -56.02 -2.35 7.72
C ASN A 8 -56.15 -1.66 9.10
N SER A 9 -55.63 -0.45 9.38
CA SER A 9 -54.95 0.62 8.64
C SER A 9 -54.55 1.74 9.64
N THR A 10 -53.43 2.44 9.37
CA THR A 10 -53.14 3.87 9.65
C THR A 10 -53.64 4.60 10.92
N GLY A 11 -52.74 5.35 11.58
CA GLY A 11 -53.03 6.73 11.99
C GLY A 11 -52.80 7.12 13.45
N LEU A 12 -51.77 7.96 13.65
CA LEU A 12 -51.67 9.12 14.57
C LEU A 12 -52.44 9.11 15.90
N ILE A 13 -51.72 9.28 17.02
CA ILE A 13 -52.10 10.25 18.08
C ILE A 13 -50.84 10.97 18.59
N LEU A 14 -50.93 12.30 18.53
CA LEU A 14 -50.00 13.32 19.00
C LEU A 14 -50.71 14.12 20.12
N LEU A 15 -49.93 14.90 20.90
CA LEU A 15 -50.27 16.16 21.62
C LEU A 15 -50.72 16.03 23.10
N LEU A 16 -50.44 16.97 24.03
CA LEU A 16 -50.07 18.42 24.02
C LEU A 16 -49.62 18.75 25.50
N ILE A 17 -48.74 19.71 25.90
CA ILE A 17 -48.81 21.21 25.96
C ILE A 17 -47.45 21.74 26.51
N VAL A 18 -46.60 22.50 25.77
CA VAL A 18 -46.45 23.99 25.61
C VAL A 18 -45.97 24.72 26.89
N SER A 19 -44.81 25.40 26.98
CA SER A 19 -44.39 26.63 26.26
C SER A 19 -42.95 27.07 26.64
N LEU A 20 -42.14 27.57 25.68
CA LEU A 20 -41.58 28.95 25.67
C LEU A 20 -40.85 29.26 24.34
N LEU A 21 -40.96 30.53 23.91
CA LEU A 21 -40.56 31.15 22.63
C LEU A 21 -39.03 31.39 22.47
N LEU A 22 -38.54 31.26 21.22
CA LEU A 22 -37.79 32.30 20.49
C LEU A 22 -37.69 31.98 18.99
N THR A 23 -38.15 32.97 18.21
CA THR A 23 -38.15 33.28 16.77
C THR A 23 -37.21 32.55 15.77
N GLN A 24 -37.86 32.05 14.70
CA GLN A 24 -37.49 31.98 13.27
C GLN A 24 -36.03 32.20 12.81
N LEU A 25 -35.44 31.16 12.21
CA LEU A 25 -34.91 31.18 10.83
C LEU A 25 -34.64 29.75 10.37
N SER A 26 -35.25 29.37 9.25
CA SER A 26 -35.03 28.13 8.53
C SER A 26 -33.61 28.10 7.95
N LEU A 27 -32.73 27.26 8.49
CA LEU A 27 -31.56 26.80 7.73
C LEU A 27 -32.01 25.60 6.90
N GLY A 28 -32.54 25.89 5.71
CA GLY A 28 -32.51 24.94 4.63
C GLY A 28 -31.05 24.56 4.37
N SER A 29 -30.81 23.28 4.11
CA SER A 29 -29.56 22.81 3.53
C SER A 29 -29.29 23.59 2.24
N SER A 30 -28.34 24.53 2.28
CA SER A 30 -27.82 25.16 1.07
C SER A 30 -27.06 24.10 0.26
N PRO A 31 -27.34 23.93 -1.04
CA PRO A 31 -26.45 23.18 -1.91
C PRO A 31 -25.11 23.93 -1.99
N VAL A 32 -24.03 23.17 -1.90
CA VAL A 32 -22.64 23.64 -1.99
C VAL A 32 -22.28 23.88 -3.46
N HIS A 33 -21.39 24.86 -3.70
CA HIS A 33 -20.55 25.10 -4.88
C HIS A 33 -20.89 26.32 -5.78
N ALA A 34 -20.76 27.53 -5.22
CA ALA A 34 -19.98 28.57 -5.90
C ALA A 34 -18.52 28.39 -5.43
N SER A 35 -17.51 28.44 -6.31
CA SER A 35 -16.13 28.50 -5.84
C SER A 35 -15.96 29.84 -5.10
N SER A 36 -15.91 29.80 -3.78
CA SER A 36 -15.76 31.01 -2.96
C SER A 36 -14.47 31.73 -3.35
N ASN A 37 -14.54 33.04 -3.62
CA ASN A 37 -13.36 33.89 -3.74
C ASN A 37 -12.55 33.75 -2.44
N LEU A 38 -11.37 33.14 -2.54
CA LEU A 38 -10.52 32.83 -1.40
C LEU A 38 -9.85 34.07 -0.82
N ALA A 39 -9.78 35.16 -1.58
CA ALA A 39 -9.16 36.41 -1.19
C ALA A 39 -10.11 37.37 -0.45
N ALA A 40 -11.43 37.20 -0.59
CA ALA A 40 -12.42 38.10 0.01
C ALA A 40 -12.22 38.25 1.53
N GLY A 41 -12.09 39.50 2.00
CA GLY A 41 -11.89 39.86 3.40
C GLY A 41 -10.57 39.40 4.02
N LYS A 42 -9.60 38.93 3.22
CA LYS A 42 -8.33 38.40 3.73
C LYS A 42 -7.30 39.48 4.02
N PRO A 43 -6.29 39.21 4.88
CA PRO A 43 -5.18 40.13 5.10
C PRO A 43 -4.40 40.40 3.79
N VAL A 44 -4.25 41.68 3.44
CA VAL A 44 -3.44 42.13 2.29
C VAL A 44 -2.30 43.01 2.77
N SER A 45 -1.14 42.87 2.15
CA SER A 45 0.01 43.77 2.32
C SER A 45 0.49 44.26 0.97
N ALA A 46 1.04 45.46 0.91
CA ALA A 46 1.59 46.03 -0.32
C ALA A 46 2.93 46.72 -0.05
N SER A 47 3.69 46.97 -1.12
CA SER A 47 4.96 47.71 -1.06
C SER A 47 4.80 49.14 -0.57
N SER A 48 3.70 49.79 -0.93
CA SER A 48 3.34 51.14 -0.49
C SER A 48 1.86 51.42 -0.76
N HIS A 49 1.35 52.53 -0.22
CA HIS A 49 0.08 53.13 -0.65
C HIS A 49 0.14 54.65 -0.52
N ASN A 50 -0.69 55.36 -1.29
CA ASN A 50 -0.94 56.80 -1.14
C ASN A 50 -2.25 57.06 -0.38
N ASP A 51 -2.28 58.12 0.44
CA ASP A 51 -3.45 58.60 1.17
C ASP A 51 -4.27 57.47 1.83
N ASN A 52 -5.58 57.41 1.57
CA ASN A 52 -6.50 56.41 2.13
C ASN A 52 -6.71 55.21 1.17
N TYR A 53 -5.95 55.09 0.08
CA TYR A 53 -6.09 54.03 -0.93
C TYR A 53 -5.32 52.76 -0.51
N SER A 54 -5.74 52.19 0.61
CA SER A 54 -5.04 51.06 1.24
C SER A 54 -5.18 49.76 0.46
N ALA A 55 -4.24 48.82 0.67
CA ALA A 55 -4.28 47.51 0.04
C ALA A 55 -5.49 46.65 0.49
N ALA A 56 -6.11 46.96 1.63
CA ALA A 56 -7.31 46.24 2.09
C ALA A 56 -8.51 46.47 1.16
N ASN A 57 -8.51 47.57 0.40
CA ASN A 57 -9.57 47.89 -0.56
C ASN A 57 -9.60 46.88 -1.72
N THR A 58 -8.56 46.06 -1.95
CA THR A 58 -8.57 45.09 -3.06
C THR A 58 -9.27 43.78 -2.74
N VAL A 59 -9.84 43.63 -1.54
CA VAL A 59 -10.52 42.41 -1.09
C VAL A 59 -11.78 42.72 -0.28
N ASP A 60 -12.25 43.97 -0.34
CA ASP A 60 -13.43 44.44 0.39
C ASP A 60 -14.74 44.13 -0.36
N SER A 61 -14.64 43.60 -1.58
CA SER A 61 -15.77 43.29 -2.47
C SER A 61 -16.50 44.55 -2.98
N GLU A 62 -15.86 45.71 -2.93
CA GLU A 62 -16.47 47.00 -3.25
C GLU A 62 -15.75 47.67 -4.43
N SER A 63 -16.25 47.46 -5.66
CA SER A 63 -15.56 47.88 -6.90
C SER A 63 -15.32 49.39 -7.06
N SER A 64 -15.89 50.21 -6.18
CA SER A 64 -15.72 51.67 -6.17
C SER A 64 -14.53 52.15 -5.33
N THR A 65 -13.99 51.31 -4.43
CA THR A 65 -12.77 51.58 -3.67
C THR A 65 -11.56 51.03 -4.44
N TYR A 66 -10.35 51.47 -4.11
CA TYR A 66 -9.14 50.95 -4.75
C TYR A 66 -7.89 51.12 -3.88
N TRP A 67 -6.90 50.29 -4.15
CA TRP A 67 -5.52 50.47 -3.74
C TRP A 67 -4.76 51.29 -4.78
N GLU A 68 -3.92 52.22 -4.32
CA GLU A 68 -2.96 52.94 -5.15
C GLU A 68 -1.59 52.95 -4.50
N SER A 69 -0.56 52.54 -5.23
CA SER A 69 0.83 52.56 -4.76
C SER A 69 1.49 53.95 -4.85
N ALA A 70 2.71 54.09 -4.32
CA ALA A 70 3.49 55.31 -4.43
C ALA A 70 3.78 55.69 -5.90
N ASN A 71 3.61 56.98 -6.20
CA ASN A 71 3.79 57.52 -7.55
C ASN A 71 5.25 57.40 -8.01
N ASN A 72 5.44 57.06 -9.29
CA ASN A 72 6.75 56.93 -9.97
C ASN A 72 7.71 55.92 -9.32
N ALA A 73 7.21 54.90 -8.62
CA ALA A 73 8.02 53.99 -7.82
C ALA A 73 7.98 52.51 -8.28
N TYR A 74 7.68 52.22 -9.55
CA TYR A 74 7.69 50.83 -10.03
C TYR A 74 9.06 50.14 -9.86
N PRO A 75 9.11 48.82 -9.60
CA PRO A 75 7.97 47.92 -9.43
C PRO A 75 7.26 48.10 -8.08
N GLN A 76 5.95 47.88 -8.07
CA GLN A 76 5.09 47.93 -6.88
C GLN A 76 4.31 46.62 -6.78
N TRP A 77 4.10 46.11 -5.57
CA TRP A 77 3.45 44.84 -5.36
C TRP A 77 2.35 44.90 -4.30
N LEU A 78 1.36 44.03 -4.43
CA LEU A 78 0.39 43.69 -3.38
C LEU A 78 0.32 42.17 -3.23
N ARG A 79 0.06 41.70 -2.02
CA ARG A 79 0.00 40.28 -1.66
C ARG A 79 -1.12 40.01 -0.67
N VAL A 80 -2.00 39.08 -1.01
CA VAL A 80 -3.02 38.54 -0.11
C VAL A 80 -2.53 37.26 0.59
N ASP A 81 -2.80 37.12 1.88
CA ASP A 81 -2.67 35.87 2.65
C ASP A 81 -4.03 35.16 2.73
N LEU A 82 -4.18 34.05 2.03
CA LEU A 82 -5.44 33.27 1.99
C LEU A 82 -5.77 32.62 3.36
N GLY A 83 -4.79 32.56 4.26
CA GLY A 83 -4.88 31.99 5.62
C GLY A 83 -4.48 30.52 5.70
N ASN A 84 -4.65 29.76 4.62
CA ASN A 84 -4.22 28.36 4.48
C ASN A 84 -3.59 28.13 3.10
N VAL A 85 -2.77 27.10 2.96
CA VAL A 85 -2.28 26.66 1.64
C VAL A 85 -3.46 26.07 0.87
N SER A 86 -3.79 26.68 -0.26
CA SER A 86 -4.89 26.29 -1.16
C SER A 86 -4.35 25.96 -2.55
N LYS A 87 -4.99 25.01 -3.25
CA LYS A 87 -4.74 24.81 -4.69
C LYS A 87 -5.53 25.87 -5.47
N ILE A 88 -4.83 26.74 -6.18
CA ILE A 88 -5.41 27.86 -6.94
C ILE A 88 -5.07 27.73 -8.43
N GLY A 89 -5.92 28.29 -9.30
CA GLY A 89 -5.72 28.22 -10.75
C GLY A 89 -6.19 29.46 -11.53
N GLN A 90 -6.80 30.44 -10.86
CA GLN A 90 -7.30 31.65 -11.48
C GLN A 90 -7.23 32.82 -10.51
N VAL A 91 -6.92 34.01 -11.06
CA VAL A 91 -7.20 35.29 -10.43
C VAL A 91 -8.07 36.16 -11.33
N VAL A 92 -8.95 36.96 -10.73
CA VAL A 92 -9.70 38.01 -11.42
C VAL A 92 -9.31 39.35 -10.82
N LEU A 93 -8.98 40.30 -11.69
CA LEU A 93 -8.50 41.63 -11.35
C LEU A 93 -9.50 42.68 -11.85
N ARG A 94 -9.79 43.70 -11.04
CA ARG A 94 -10.72 44.77 -11.42
C ARG A 94 -10.15 46.17 -11.20
N LEU A 95 -10.69 47.11 -11.97
CA LEU A 95 -10.63 48.55 -11.70
C LEU A 95 -12.05 49.11 -11.56
N PRO A 96 -12.23 50.31 -10.96
CA PRO A 96 -13.55 50.92 -10.87
C PRO A 96 -14.17 51.09 -12.26
N GLU A 97 -15.43 50.68 -12.43
CA GLU A 97 -16.11 50.65 -13.74
C GLU A 97 -16.20 52.02 -14.41
N SER A 98 -16.20 53.11 -13.61
CA SER A 98 -16.25 54.49 -14.10
C SER A 98 -14.93 54.99 -14.72
N TRP A 99 -13.83 54.24 -14.59
CA TRP A 99 -12.51 54.67 -15.04
C TRP A 99 -12.30 54.42 -16.52
N GLY A 100 -11.65 55.36 -17.23
CA GLY A 100 -11.29 55.18 -18.64
C GLY A 100 -10.32 54.02 -18.88
N GLN A 101 -10.39 53.45 -20.10
CA GLN A 101 -9.58 52.33 -20.57
C GLN A 101 -8.08 52.55 -20.32
N ARG A 102 -7.40 51.51 -19.83
CA ARG A 102 -5.94 51.54 -19.58
C ARG A 102 -5.35 50.14 -19.62
N ALA A 103 -4.02 50.07 -19.70
CA ALA A 103 -3.30 48.82 -19.52
C ALA A 103 -2.39 48.89 -18.30
N GLN A 104 -2.31 47.78 -17.55
CA GLN A 104 -1.32 47.60 -16.49
C GLN A 104 -0.44 46.38 -16.79
N THR A 105 0.87 46.54 -16.60
CA THR A 105 1.84 45.45 -16.79
C THR A 105 2.16 44.83 -15.44
N LEU A 106 1.90 43.53 -15.28
CA LEU A 106 2.11 42.82 -14.02
C LEU A 106 2.44 41.33 -14.23
N SER A 107 3.03 40.71 -13.22
CA SER A 107 3.13 39.25 -13.06
C SER A 107 2.34 38.75 -11.85
N VAL A 108 1.98 37.46 -11.86
CA VAL A 108 1.32 36.78 -10.74
C VAL A 108 2.28 35.77 -10.12
N LEU A 109 2.50 35.84 -8.81
CA LEU A 109 3.38 34.95 -8.06
C LEU A 109 2.64 34.25 -6.91
N GLY A 110 3.07 33.03 -6.59
CA GLY A 110 2.51 32.21 -5.51
C GLY A 110 3.59 31.74 -4.54
N SER A 111 3.24 31.63 -3.26
CA SER A 111 4.11 31.09 -2.21
C SER A 111 3.30 30.36 -1.14
N VAL A 112 3.90 29.34 -0.52
CA VAL A 112 3.32 28.62 0.63
C VAL A 112 3.83 29.16 1.97
N ASP A 113 4.95 29.86 1.98
CA ASP A 113 5.72 30.25 3.17
C ASP A 113 5.99 31.76 3.28
N ASP A 114 5.60 32.55 2.27
CA ASP A 114 5.86 34.00 2.14
C ASP A 114 7.34 34.38 2.02
N ALA A 115 8.24 33.40 1.92
CA ALA A 115 9.69 33.60 1.78
C ALA A 115 10.15 33.31 0.35
N SER A 116 9.66 32.22 -0.24
CA SER A 116 10.02 31.78 -1.59
C SER A 116 8.82 31.93 -2.52
N TYR A 117 8.98 32.68 -3.61
CA TYR A 117 7.91 32.93 -4.59
C TYR A 117 8.20 32.26 -5.92
N THR A 118 7.21 31.52 -6.42
CA THR A 118 7.20 30.97 -7.77
C THR A 118 6.38 31.90 -8.67
N THR A 119 6.87 32.17 -9.88
CA THR A 119 6.10 32.91 -10.89
C THR A 119 5.02 31.98 -11.45
N LEU A 120 3.75 32.29 -11.19
CA LEU A 120 2.59 31.57 -11.73
C LEU A 120 2.26 32.07 -13.14
N VAL A 121 2.40 33.38 -13.36
CA VAL A 121 2.22 34.04 -14.66
C VAL A 121 3.32 35.07 -14.84
N ALA A 122 4.06 34.96 -15.95
CA ALA A 122 5.11 35.91 -16.30
C ALA A 122 4.56 37.32 -16.53
N SER A 123 5.43 38.33 -16.48
CA SER A 123 4.99 39.72 -16.63
C SER A 123 4.41 39.98 -18.01
N ALA A 124 3.18 40.49 -18.07
CA ALA A 124 2.49 40.84 -19.31
C ALA A 124 1.62 42.09 -19.11
N SER A 125 1.28 42.77 -20.21
CA SER A 125 0.39 43.93 -20.22
C SER A 125 -1.06 43.47 -20.37
N TYR A 126 -1.91 43.85 -19.42
CA TYR A 126 -3.34 43.51 -19.39
C TYR A 126 -4.19 44.76 -19.59
N SER A 127 -5.15 44.70 -20.51
CA SER A 127 -6.07 45.79 -20.82
C SER A 127 -7.31 45.74 -19.94
N PHE A 128 -7.58 46.83 -19.24
CA PHE A 128 -8.82 47.09 -18.52
C PHE A 128 -9.68 48.02 -19.36
N ASP A 129 -10.81 47.50 -19.85
CA ASP A 129 -11.74 48.21 -20.73
C ASP A 129 -13.12 48.32 -20.06
N PRO A 130 -13.70 49.53 -19.92
CA PRO A 130 -15.05 49.72 -19.39
C PRO A 130 -16.11 48.92 -20.14
N ALA A 131 -15.93 48.67 -21.45
CA ALA A 131 -16.85 47.87 -22.24
C ALA A 131 -16.91 46.40 -21.78
N SER A 132 -15.87 45.91 -21.10
CA SER A 132 -15.81 44.58 -20.48
C SER A 132 -15.83 44.66 -18.94
N GLY A 133 -16.37 45.75 -18.37
CA GLY A 133 -16.51 45.94 -16.93
C GLY A 133 -15.19 46.21 -16.19
N ASN A 134 -14.16 46.71 -16.88
CA ASN A 134 -12.82 46.94 -16.30
C ASN A 134 -12.30 45.72 -15.54
N MET A 135 -12.48 44.54 -16.12
CA MET A 135 -12.14 43.24 -15.55
C MET A 135 -11.10 42.52 -16.39
N VAL A 136 -10.15 41.85 -15.72
CA VAL A 136 -9.16 40.97 -16.33
C VAL A 136 -9.14 39.64 -15.59
N THR A 137 -9.40 38.55 -16.29
CA THR A 137 -9.28 37.18 -15.76
C THR A 137 -7.95 36.56 -16.21
N ILE A 138 -7.18 36.04 -15.27
CA ILE A 138 -5.88 35.42 -15.52
C ILE A 138 -5.91 33.99 -14.99
N ASN A 139 -5.87 33.02 -15.91
CA ASN A 139 -5.78 31.59 -15.60
C ASN A 139 -4.32 31.13 -15.62
N PHE A 140 -3.97 30.18 -14.75
CA PHE A 140 -2.64 29.56 -14.71
C PHE A 140 -2.71 28.10 -14.25
N PRO A 141 -1.66 27.29 -14.51
CA PRO A 141 -1.60 25.91 -14.03
C PRO A 141 -1.82 25.84 -12.52
N THR A 142 -2.49 24.78 -12.06
CA THR A 142 -2.83 24.61 -10.65
C THR A 142 -1.58 24.69 -9.78
N ALA A 143 -1.57 25.61 -8.82
CA ALA A 143 -0.47 25.80 -7.90
C ALA A 143 -0.96 25.81 -6.44
N SER A 144 -0.18 25.19 -5.55
CA SER A 144 -0.39 25.33 -4.11
C SER A 144 0.16 26.68 -3.65
N ALA A 145 -0.70 27.56 -3.14
CA ALA A 145 -0.29 28.84 -2.59
C ALA A 145 -1.12 29.19 -1.35
N ARG A 146 -0.47 29.76 -0.34
CA ARG A 146 -1.11 30.51 0.73
C ARG A 146 -1.05 32.01 0.46
N TYR A 147 0.02 32.47 -0.18
CA TYR A 147 0.27 33.86 -0.50
C TYR A 147 0.23 34.05 -2.01
N VAL A 148 -0.63 34.96 -2.49
CA VAL A 148 -0.71 35.35 -3.90
C VAL A 148 -0.26 36.79 -4.02
N LYS A 149 0.78 37.05 -4.83
CA LYS A 149 1.39 38.37 -5.01
C LYS A 149 1.26 38.82 -6.47
N LEU A 150 0.76 40.02 -6.67
CA LEU A 150 0.80 40.73 -7.94
C LEU A 150 1.97 41.70 -7.93
N ASN A 151 2.80 41.69 -8.98
CA ASN A 151 3.94 42.59 -9.11
C ASN A 151 3.80 43.45 -10.38
N PHE A 152 3.48 44.72 -10.19
CA PHE A 152 3.19 45.69 -11.24
C PHE A 152 4.46 46.46 -11.64
N THR A 153 4.65 46.68 -12.94
CA THR A 153 5.79 47.38 -13.52
C THR A 153 5.41 48.57 -14.39
N ALA A 154 4.15 48.70 -14.81
CA ALA A 154 3.65 49.87 -15.54
C ALA A 154 2.12 50.01 -15.44
N ASN A 155 1.61 51.22 -15.60
CA ASN A 155 0.19 51.56 -15.78
C ASN A 155 0.10 52.72 -16.78
N THR A 156 -0.76 52.62 -17.80
CA THR A 156 -0.92 53.69 -18.80
C THR A 156 -1.91 54.77 -18.37
N GLY A 157 -2.77 54.49 -17.38
CA GLY A 157 -3.79 55.41 -16.91
C GLY A 157 -3.35 56.32 -15.76
N TRP A 158 -2.27 55.96 -15.05
CA TRP A 158 -1.73 56.73 -13.93
C TRP A 158 -0.26 56.36 -13.66
N ILE A 159 0.46 57.18 -12.89
CA ILE A 159 1.87 56.98 -12.55
C ILE A 159 2.10 56.04 -11.33
N ALA A 160 1.10 55.23 -10.97
CA ALA A 160 1.14 54.26 -9.87
C ALA A 160 0.37 52.97 -10.21
N ALA A 161 0.64 51.88 -9.50
CA ALA A 161 -0.14 50.65 -9.60
C ALA A 161 -1.49 50.87 -8.92
N GLN A 162 -2.57 50.45 -9.57
CA GLN A 162 -3.93 50.62 -9.05
C GLN A 162 -4.73 49.33 -9.20
N LEU A 163 -5.54 48.99 -8.20
CA LEU A 163 -6.44 47.84 -8.27
C LEU A 163 -7.65 48.03 -7.36
N SER A 164 -8.86 47.75 -7.84
CA SER A 164 -10.06 47.77 -6.98
C SER A 164 -10.40 46.42 -6.38
N GLU A 165 -10.10 45.30 -7.07
CA GLU A 165 -10.35 43.97 -6.51
C GLU A 165 -9.33 42.96 -7.03
N LEU A 166 -8.87 42.07 -6.14
CA LEU A 166 -8.15 40.84 -6.43
C LEU A 166 -8.98 39.66 -5.91
N GLU A 167 -9.54 38.90 -6.83
CA GLU A 167 -10.24 37.66 -6.54
C GLU A 167 -9.32 36.47 -6.82
N VAL A 168 -9.29 35.48 -5.92
CA VAL A 168 -8.47 34.27 -6.06
C VAL A 168 -9.38 33.05 -5.98
N PHE A 169 -9.36 32.22 -7.02
CA PHE A 169 -10.21 31.04 -7.09
C PHE A 169 -9.41 29.74 -6.97
N ALA A 170 -10.01 28.79 -6.25
CA ALA A 170 -9.47 27.44 -6.16
C ALA A 170 -9.36 26.83 -7.56
N ALA A 171 -8.33 26.02 -7.79
CA ALA A 171 -8.24 25.21 -8.99
C ALA A 171 -9.39 24.21 -8.98
N SER A 172 -10.40 24.43 -9.83
CA SER A 172 -11.49 23.47 -9.99
C SER A 172 -11.02 22.33 -10.89
N SER A 173 -11.32 21.10 -10.49
CA SER A 173 -11.47 19.97 -11.43
C SER A 173 -12.87 20.01 -12.07
N GLY A 174 -13.42 21.21 -12.31
CA GLY A 174 -14.83 21.48 -12.61
C GLY A 174 -15.03 22.27 -13.91
N ALA A 175 -16.28 22.37 -14.34
CA ALA A 175 -16.66 22.94 -15.63
C ALA A 175 -16.22 24.41 -15.81
N TYR A 176 -15.85 24.77 -17.03
CA TYR A 176 -15.74 26.14 -17.50
C TYR A 176 -17.16 26.69 -17.69
N GLU A 177 -17.64 27.52 -16.78
CA GLU A 177 -18.99 28.10 -16.83
C GLU A 177 -19.14 29.03 -18.06
N ALA A 178 -20.25 28.92 -18.78
CA ALA A 178 -20.48 29.62 -20.04
C ALA A 178 -20.68 31.12 -19.85
N GLU A 179 -21.27 31.54 -18.74
CA GLU A 179 -21.46 32.94 -18.38
C GLU A 179 -20.14 33.68 -18.08
N ASN A 180 -19.07 32.93 -17.81
CA ASN A 180 -17.71 33.45 -17.62
C ASN A 180 -16.87 33.41 -18.91
N ALA A 181 -17.42 32.88 -19.99
CA ALA A 181 -16.74 32.77 -21.28
C ALA A 181 -16.85 34.08 -22.09
N GLN A 182 -16.07 34.21 -23.16
CA GLN A 182 -16.18 35.36 -24.05
C GLN A 182 -17.43 35.24 -24.92
N LEU A 183 -18.35 36.20 -24.80
CA LEU A 183 -19.64 36.21 -25.52
C LEU A 183 -19.63 37.23 -26.66
N THR A 184 -20.13 36.85 -27.84
CA THR A 184 -20.23 37.72 -29.01
C THR A 184 -21.50 37.45 -29.82
N GLY A 185 -21.80 38.32 -30.80
CA GLY A 185 -22.83 38.05 -31.83
C GLY A 185 -24.27 37.96 -31.32
N GLY A 186 -24.55 38.48 -30.12
CA GLY A 186 -25.87 38.44 -29.49
C GLY A 186 -26.02 37.37 -28.41
N ALA A 187 -24.99 36.56 -28.15
CA ALA A 187 -24.93 35.70 -26.97
C ALA A 187 -24.86 36.54 -25.69
N LYS A 188 -25.62 36.18 -24.67
CA LYS A 188 -25.71 36.93 -23.40
C LYS A 188 -26.05 36.01 -22.23
N VAL A 189 -25.75 36.45 -21.01
CA VAL A 189 -26.07 35.73 -19.78
C VAL A 189 -27.54 35.92 -19.40
N ASN A 190 -28.18 34.84 -18.94
CA ASN A 190 -29.56 34.84 -18.43
C ASN A 190 -29.68 33.87 -17.22
N THR A 191 -30.79 33.97 -16.47
CA THR A 191 -31.03 33.25 -15.21
C THR A 191 -32.50 32.83 -15.05
N ASP A 192 -33.33 32.91 -16.10
CA ASP A 192 -34.78 32.68 -16.06
C ASP A 192 -35.21 31.20 -16.15
N HIS A 193 -34.25 30.28 -16.18
CA HIS A 193 -34.43 28.84 -16.04
C HIS A 193 -33.72 28.33 -14.78
N THR A 194 -33.94 27.07 -14.41
CA THR A 194 -33.33 26.44 -13.24
C THR A 194 -32.48 25.24 -13.65
N GLY A 195 -31.64 24.74 -12.74
CA GLY A 195 -30.85 23.52 -12.97
C GLY A 195 -29.51 23.71 -13.69
N TYR A 196 -29.15 24.94 -14.05
CA TYR A 196 -27.83 25.31 -14.57
C TYR A 196 -26.76 25.36 -13.44
N THR A 197 -25.48 25.32 -13.79
CA THR A 197 -24.35 25.50 -12.88
C THR A 197 -23.87 26.95 -12.84
N GLY A 198 -23.06 27.30 -11.84
CA GLY A 198 -22.56 28.68 -11.71
C GLY A 198 -23.64 29.70 -11.33
N THR A 199 -23.55 30.89 -11.93
CA THR A 199 -24.35 32.08 -11.61
C THR A 199 -25.39 32.42 -12.68
N GLY A 200 -25.34 31.74 -13.82
CA GLY A 200 -26.28 31.88 -14.92
C GLY A 200 -25.93 30.91 -16.04
N PHE A 201 -26.57 31.08 -17.19
CA PHE A 201 -26.23 30.36 -18.42
C PHE A 201 -26.23 31.34 -19.59
N VAL A 202 -25.80 30.91 -20.76
CA VAL A 202 -25.77 31.74 -21.97
C VAL A 202 -26.89 31.36 -22.94
N ASP A 203 -27.71 32.34 -23.31
CA ASP A 203 -28.71 32.26 -24.38
C ASP A 203 -28.33 33.18 -25.56
N GLY A 204 -29.29 33.52 -26.42
CA GLY A 204 -29.09 34.50 -27.50
C GLY A 204 -28.78 33.88 -28.87
N TYR A 205 -28.75 32.55 -28.95
CA TYR A 205 -28.51 31.74 -30.15
C TYR A 205 -29.65 31.80 -31.19
N TRP A 206 -30.55 32.79 -31.11
CA TRP A 206 -31.46 33.20 -32.18
C TRP A 206 -30.90 34.34 -33.05
N ASN A 207 -29.79 34.96 -32.63
CA ASN A 207 -29.07 35.94 -33.43
C ASN A 207 -27.93 35.25 -34.19
N GLN A 208 -28.03 35.18 -35.52
CA GLN A 208 -26.96 34.59 -36.35
C GLN A 208 -25.62 35.26 -36.06
N GLY A 209 -24.59 34.46 -35.76
CA GLY A 209 -23.28 34.91 -35.32
C GLY A 209 -23.05 34.85 -33.80
N ALA A 210 -24.07 34.58 -32.98
CA ALA A 210 -23.94 34.38 -31.55
C ALA A 210 -22.89 33.29 -31.24
N ALA A 211 -21.96 33.58 -30.32
CA ALA A 211 -20.92 32.62 -29.93
C ALA A 211 -20.52 32.75 -28.46
N THR A 212 -20.27 31.59 -27.84
CA THR A 212 -19.62 31.45 -26.53
C THR A 212 -18.25 30.81 -26.76
N GLN A 213 -17.18 31.52 -26.40
CA GLN A 213 -15.79 31.05 -26.54
C GLN A 213 -15.15 30.85 -25.17
N PHE A 214 -14.94 29.57 -24.83
CA PHE A 214 -14.26 29.13 -23.62
C PHE A 214 -12.74 29.23 -23.81
N MET A 215 -12.05 29.76 -22.81
CA MET A 215 -10.59 29.69 -22.71
C MET A 215 -10.22 28.48 -21.85
N VAL A 216 -9.76 27.42 -22.49
CA VAL A 216 -9.46 26.12 -21.89
C VAL A 216 -7.96 25.98 -21.74
N ASN A 217 -7.48 25.76 -20.52
CA ASN A 217 -6.09 25.45 -20.27
C ASN A 217 -5.95 23.95 -20.03
N VAL A 218 -5.07 23.27 -20.77
CA VAL A 218 -4.72 21.87 -20.50
C VAL A 218 -3.23 21.74 -20.25
N ASP A 219 -2.87 20.90 -19.27
CA ASP A 219 -1.47 20.76 -18.87
C ASP A 219 -0.60 20.12 -19.95
N ARG A 220 -1.20 19.47 -20.96
CA ARG A 220 -0.51 18.71 -22.01
C ARG A 220 -1.22 18.85 -23.35
N ALA A 221 -0.47 18.76 -24.45
CA ALA A 221 -1.08 18.58 -25.76
C ALA A 221 -1.63 17.16 -25.84
N GLY A 222 -2.83 16.97 -26.36
CA GLY A 222 -3.46 15.67 -26.34
C GLY A 222 -4.86 15.64 -26.89
N VAL A 223 -5.47 14.47 -26.82
CA VAL A 223 -6.86 14.24 -27.18
C VAL A 223 -7.70 14.31 -25.90
N TYR A 224 -8.74 15.14 -25.93
CA TYR A 224 -9.62 15.43 -24.80
C TYR A 224 -11.08 15.23 -25.21
N SER A 225 -11.93 14.87 -24.26
CA SER A 225 -13.38 14.97 -24.37
C SER A 225 -13.82 16.34 -23.87
N ALA A 226 -14.42 17.12 -24.77
CA ALA A 226 -15.11 18.36 -24.50
C ALA A 226 -16.60 18.07 -24.26
N ASN A 227 -17.00 18.08 -22.99
CA ASN A 227 -18.34 17.75 -22.52
C ASN A 227 -19.13 19.05 -22.30
N LEU A 228 -19.86 19.48 -23.31
CA LEU A 228 -20.70 20.69 -23.25
C LEU A 228 -22.01 20.38 -22.53
N ILE A 229 -22.34 21.14 -21.50
CA ILE A 229 -23.64 21.14 -20.83
C ILE A 229 -24.54 22.17 -21.52
N TYR A 230 -25.71 21.73 -21.96
CA TYR A 230 -26.62 22.53 -22.78
C TYR A 230 -28.09 22.27 -22.44
N GLY A 231 -28.92 23.27 -22.73
CA GLY A 231 -30.37 23.21 -22.73
C GLY A 231 -30.91 23.38 -24.15
N ASN A 232 -31.86 22.53 -24.55
CA ASN A 232 -32.59 22.67 -25.81
C ASN A 232 -34.02 22.16 -25.62
N ALA A 233 -35.00 23.05 -25.45
CA ALA A 233 -36.42 22.68 -25.43
C ALA A 233 -37.21 23.38 -26.54
N SER A 234 -36.56 23.53 -27.70
CA SER A 234 -37.13 24.19 -28.89
C SER A 234 -38.15 23.33 -29.67
N GLY A 235 -38.34 22.07 -29.29
CA GLY A 235 -39.27 21.13 -29.94
C GLY A 235 -38.62 20.21 -30.99
N GLY A 236 -37.29 20.25 -31.11
CA GLY A 236 -36.50 19.39 -32.01
C GLY A 236 -35.00 19.51 -31.75
N ASP A 237 -34.21 18.59 -32.32
CA ASP A 237 -32.75 18.65 -32.22
C ASP A 237 -32.25 19.93 -32.90
N GLN A 238 -31.31 20.62 -32.24
CA GLN A 238 -30.72 21.86 -32.75
C GLN A 238 -29.23 21.71 -33.02
N THR A 239 -28.67 22.55 -33.87
CA THR A 239 -27.25 22.53 -34.22
C THR A 239 -26.56 23.86 -33.93
N VAL A 240 -25.29 23.76 -33.56
CA VAL A 240 -24.30 24.85 -33.49
C VAL A 240 -22.95 24.35 -33.96
N SER A 241 -22.08 25.24 -34.42
CA SER A 241 -20.75 24.90 -34.93
C SER A 241 -19.69 24.96 -33.83
N LEU A 242 -18.90 23.89 -33.70
CA LEU A 242 -17.77 23.76 -32.77
C LEU A 242 -16.46 24.18 -33.44
N TYR A 243 -15.73 25.08 -32.78
CA TYR A 243 -14.41 25.56 -33.18
C TYR A 243 -13.37 25.26 -32.10
N VAL A 244 -12.17 24.87 -32.51
CA VAL A 244 -11.01 24.70 -31.62
C VAL A 244 -9.86 25.54 -32.15
N ASN A 245 -9.29 26.40 -31.31
CA ASN A 245 -8.20 27.33 -31.64
C ASN A 245 -8.47 28.11 -32.94
N GLY A 246 -9.68 28.67 -33.07
CA GLY A 246 -10.12 29.47 -34.21
C GLY A 246 -10.49 28.67 -35.48
N THR A 247 -10.28 27.35 -35.51
CA THR A 247 -10.57 26.51 -36.66
C THR A 247 -11.90 25.78 -36.47
N LYS A 248 -12.80 25.84 -37.47
CA LYS A 248 -14.07 25.09 -37.45
C LYS A 248 -13.76 23.60 -37.49
N MET A 249 -14.16 22.87 -36.45
CA MET A 249 -14.00 21.42 -36.39
C MET A 249 -15.17 20.73 -37.06
N LYS A 250 -16.39 21.01 -36.61
CA LYS A 250 -17.62 20.40 -37.12
C LYS A 250 -18.88 21.15 -36.68
N GLN A 251 -20.00 20.83 -37.30
CA GLN A 251 -21.33 21.14 -36.78
C GLN A 251 -21.72 20.05 -35.76
N THR A 252 -22.13 20.45 -34.56
CA THR A 252 -22.60 19.53 -33.51
C THR A 252 -24.12 19.62 -33.34
N THR A 253 -24.74 18.49 -33.01
CA THR A 253 -26.18 18.36 -32.80
C THR A 253 -26.47 18.15 -31.32
N LEU A 254 -27.36 18.99 -30.80
CA LEU A 254 -27.82 19.07 -29.42
C LEU A 254 -29.27 18.61 -29.37
N SER A 255 -29.52 17.47 -28.71
CA SER A 255 -30.82 16.81 -28.74
C SER A 255 -31.91 17.58 -28.00
N ASN A 256 -33.17 17.45 -28.42
CA ASN A 256 -34.28 18.06 -27.71
C ASN A 256 -34.48 17.45 -26.31
N LEU A 257 -34.73 18.31 -25.33
CA LEU A 257 -34.97 17.98 -23.93
C LEU A 257 -36.42 18.29 -23.54
N ALA A 258 -36.82 17.86 -22.35
CA ALA A 258 -38.22 17.93 -21.90
C ALA A 258 -38.71 19.38 -21.66
N ASN A 259 -37.83 20.25 -21.15
CA ASN A 259 -38.09 21.66 -20.87
C ASN A 259 -36.77 22.42 -20.72
N TRP A 260 -36.82 23.75 -20.62
CA TRP A 260 -35.64 24.62 -20.50
C TRP A 260 -34.95 24.57 -19.13
N ASP A 261 -35.58 23.95 -18.12
CA ASP A 261 -34.97 23.67 -16.81
C ASP A 261 -34.18 22.35 -16.80
N THR A 262 -34.16 21.62 -17.92
CA THR A 262 -33.47 20.34 -18.07
C THR A 262 -32.20 20.54 -18.89
N TRP A 263 -31.07 20.09 -18.36
CA TRP A 263 -29.74 20.20 -18.96
C TRP A 263 -29.21 18.83 -19.33
N SER A 264 -28.48 18.74 -20.44
CA SER A 264 -27.86 17.50 -20.91
C SER A 264 -26.42 17.76 -21.33
N THR A 265 -25.64 16.69 -21.50
CA THR A 265 -24.22 16.78 -21.85
C THR A 265 -23.97 16.24 -23.25
N LYS A 266 -23.30 17.04 -24.09
CA LYS A 266 -22.78 16.64 -25.39
C LYS A 266 -21.26 16.50 -25.32
N SER A 267 -20.76 15.29 -25.45
CA SER A 267 -19.31 15.00 -25.47
C SER A 267 -18.77 15.00 -26.90
N GLU A 268 -17.67 15.73 -27.11
CA GLU A 268 -16.95 15.79 -28.38
C GLU A 268 -15.46 15.58 -28.19
N ILE A 269 -14.85 14.73 -29.02
CA ILE A 269 -13.41 14.50 -28.97
C ILE A 269 -12.68 15.63 -29.70
N VAL A 270 -11.80 16.31 -28.99
CA VAL A 270 -11.03 17.46 -29.47
C VAL A 270 -9.53 17.25 -29.24
N LYS A 271 -8.70 17.80 -30.13
CA LYS A 271 -7.24 17.85 -29.94
C LYS A 271 -6.87 19.23 -29.42
N LEU A 272 -6.23 19.28 -28.26
CA LEU A 272 -5.80 20.52 -27.61
C LEU A 272 -4.27 20.58 -27.55
N ASN A 273 -3.72 21.78 -27.61
CA ASN A 273 -2.31 22.07 -27.38
C ASN A 273 -2.04 22.14 -25.88
N ALA A 274 -0.80 21.93 -25.43
CA ALA A 274 -0.43 22.23 -24.05
C ALA A 274 -0.59 23.74 -23.80
N GLY A 275 -1.07 24.11 -22.63
CA GLY A 275 -1.37 25.49 -22.27
C GLY A 275 -2.75 25.95 -22.76
N ALA A 276 -2.85 27.24 -23.06
CA ALA A 276 -4.12 27.88 -23.39
C ALA A 276 -4.62 27.45 -24.78
N ASN A 277 -5.90 27.09 -24.83
CA ASN A 277 -6.67 26.79 -26.01
C ASN A 277 -7.97 27.58 -25.98
N THR A 278 -8.61 27.74 -27.13
CA THR A 278 -9.98 28.24 -27.20
C THR A 278 -10.90 27.19 -27.77
N ILE A 279 -12.05 26.97 -27.14
CA ILE A 279 -13.14 26.14 -27.67
C ILE A 279 -14.37 27.02 -27.78
N ALA A 280 -14.96 27.13 -28.98
CA ALA A 280 -16.13 27.98 -29.20
C ALA A 280 -17.30 27.23 -29.81
N TYR A 281 -18.49 27.54 -29.33
CA TYR A 281 -19.76 27.10 -29.90
C TYR A 281 -20.45 28.32 -30.51
N LYS A 282 -20.77 28.25 -31.80
CA LYS A 282 -21.22 29.40 -32.59
C LYS A 282 -22.43 29.06 -33.45
N TYR A 283 -23.40 29.98 -33.52
CA TYR A 283 -24.54 29.91 -34.44
C TYR A 283 -24.14 30.43 -35.83
N ASP A 284 -23.59 29.55 -36.68
CA ASP A 284 -23.23 29.85 -38.07
C ASP A 284 -24.45 29.75 -39.03
N PRO A 285 -24.35 30.23 -40.28
CA PRO A 285 -25.50 30.26 -41.20
C PRO A 285 -26.18 28.93 -41.54
N THR A 286 -25.50 27.80 -41.35
CA THR A 286 -26.05 26.46 -41.59
C THR A 286 -26.56 25.78 -40.32
N ASP A 287 -26.41 26.42 -39.17
CA ASP A 287 -26.90 25.93 -37.89
C ASP A 287 -28.37 26.28 -37.71
N SER A 288 -29.06 25.60 -36.79
CA SER A 288 -30.45 25.87 -36.48
C SER A 288 -30.65 26.70 -35.19
N GLY A 289 -29.64 26.77 -34.31
CA GLY A 289 -29.59 27.72 -33.19
C GLY A 289 -30.62 27.45 -32.08
N ASN A 290 -31.03 28.51 -31.38
CA ASN A 290 -32.04 28.48 -30.31
C ASN A 290 -31.76 27.43 -29.20
N ILE A 291 -30.62 27.60 -28.52
CA ILE A 291 -30.13 26.75 -27.44
C ILE A 291 -29.64 27.62 -26.27
N ASN A 292 -29.46 26.98 -25.10
CA ASN A 292 -28.79 27.54 -23.95
C ASN A 292 -27.50 26.75 -23.66
N LEU A 293 -26.41 27.42 -23.32
CA LEU A 293 -25.15 26.80 -22.89
C LEU A 293 -24.88 27.10 -21.43
N ASP A 294 -24.61 26.06 -20.65
CA ASP A 294 -24.39 26.16 -19.21
C ASP A 294 -22.91 26.16 -18.89
N ALA A 295 -22.21 25.07 -19.24
CA ALA A 295 -20.78 24.94 -18.95
C ALA A 295 -20.07 23.97 -19.90
N LEU A 296 -18.75 23.97 -19.89
CA LEU A 296 -17.91 23.04 -20.64
C LEU A 296 -16.97 22.29 -19.71
N GLN A 297 -16.98 20.96 -19.70
CA GLN A 297 -16.00 20.17 -18.97
C GLN A 297 -14.97 19.55 -19.92
N ILE A 298 -13.70 19.57 -19.53
CA ILE A 298 -12.60 18.98 -20.30
C ILE A 298 -12.04 17.79 -19.53
N ALA A 299 -12.13 16.61 -20.13
CA ALA A 299 -11.57 15.38 -19.59
C ALA A 299 -10.55 14.80 -20.57
N SER A 300 -9.43 14.26 -20.10
CA SER A 300 -8.51 13.52 -20.98
C SER A 300 -9.25 12.34 -21.60
N ALA A 301 -9.21 12.21 -22.93
CA ALA A 301 -9.73 11.02 -23.60
C ALA A 301 -8.67 9.92 -23.43
N SER A 302 -8.78 9.10 -22.38
CA SER A 302 -7.77 8.09 -22.05
C SER A 302 -7.57 7.10 -23.22
N SER A 303 -6.33 6.92 -23.67
CA SER A 303 -5.93 5.60 -24.16
C SER A 303 -6.12 4.60 -23.02
N PRO A 304 -6.58 3.36 -23.28
CA PRO A 304 -6.71 2.36 -22.22
C PRO A 304 -5.35 2.17 -21.53
N PRO A 305 -5.30 2.07 -20.19
CA PRO A 305 -4.04 1.90 -19.48
C PRO A 305 -3.25 0.69 -20.00
N ARG A 306 -1.96 0.87 -20.25
CA ARG A 306 -1.04 -0.23 -20.62
C ARG A 306 -0.36 -0.73 -19.36
N SER A 307 -0.35 -2.05 -19.14
CA SER A 307 0.29 -2.58 -17.93
C SER A 307 1.80 -2.38 -17.96
N ALA A 308 2.36 -1.82 -16.88
CA ALA A 308 3.80 -1.74 -16.66
C ALA A 308 4.44 -3.13 -16.52
N LEU A 309 3.63 -4.15 -16.17
CA LEU A 309 4.07 -5.53 -15.92
C LEU A 309 4.09 -6.38 -17.20
N SER A 310 3.57 -5.88 -18.32
CA SER A 310 3.78 -6.47 -19.65
C SER A 310 5.00 -5.85 -20.33
N THR A 311 5.56 -6.56 -21.30
CA THR A 311 6.55 -5.97 -22.21
C THR A 311 5.91 -4.80 -22.95
N ILE A 312 6.58 -3.64 -22.90
CA ILE A 312 6.21 -2.45 -23.66
C ILE A 312 7.27 -2.29 -24.76
N GLU A 313 6.83 -2.43 -26.00
CA GLU A 313 7.69 -2.23 -27.17
C GLU A 313 8.16 -0.77 -27.21
N ALA A 314 9.45 -0.56 -27.44
CA ALA A 314 10.03 0.78 -27.34
C ALA A 314 9.50 1.72 -28.43
N GLU A 315 9.18 1.19 -29.61
CA GLU A 315 8.55 1.90 -30.72
C GLU A 315 7.07 2.25 -30.47
N SER A 316 6.45 1.74 -29.39
CA SER A 316 5.07 2.06 -29.02
C SER A 316 4.91 3.37 -28.24
N PHE A 317 5.86 4.30 -28.39
CA PHE A 317 5.84 5.60 -27.72
C PHE A 317 4.64 6.45 -28.18
N ASP A 318 4.09 7.25 -27.27
CA ASP A 318 3.07 8.26 -27.61
C ASP A 318 3.70 9.57 -28.07
N GLN A 319 4.92 9.85 -27.60
CA GLN A 319 5.71 11.01 -27.98
C GLN A 319 7.20 10.64 -28.00
N GLN A 320 7.98 11.26 -28.88
CA GLN A 320 9.43 11.11 -28.91
C GLN A 320 10.12 12.41 -29.34
N SER A 321 11.40 12.52 -29.04
CA SER A 321 12.31 13.49 -29.64
C SER A 321 13.64 12.83 -30.02
N GLY A 322 14.13 13.13 -31.23
CA GLY A 322 15.46 12.80 -31.75
C GLY A 322 15.70 11.36 -32.21
N ILE A 323 14.87 10.41 -31.78
CA ILE A 323 15.05 8.99 -32.13
C ILE A 323 14.51 8.64 -33.52
N GLN A 324 14.91 7.47 -34.03
CA GLN A 324 14.30 6.82 -35.21
C GLN A 324 13.95 5.37 -34.89
N THR A 325 13.02 4.79 -35.65
CA THR A 325 12.74 3.34 -35.60
C THR A 325 13.48 2.60 -36.72
N GLU A 326 13.93 1.38 -36.44
CA GLU A 326 14.58 0.50 -37.42
C GLU A 326 14.19 -0.98 -37.20
N SER A 327 14.56 -1.87 -38.12
CA SER A 327 14.27 -3.31 -37.98
C SER A 327 15.16 -3.97 -36.93
N SER A 328 14.55 -4.73 -36.03
CA SER A 328 15.26 -5.50 -35.01
C SER A 328 15.65 -6.89 -35.49
N SER A 329 16.87 -7.33 -35.15
CA SER A 329 17.34 -8.72 -35.38
C SER A 329 16.56 -9.76 -34.57
N GLU A 330 15.82 -9.33 -33.54
CA GLU A 330 14.88 -10.17 -32.76
C GLU A 330 13.45 -10.17 -33.32
N GLY A 331 13.23 -9.51 -34.47
CA GLY A 331 11.93 -9.34 -35.11
C GLY A 331 11.23 -8.04 -34.68
N GLY A 332 10.34 -7.51 -35.53
CA GLY A 332 9.66 -6.23 -35.28
C GLY A 332 10.55 -5.02 -35.54
N LEU A 333 10.29 -3.93 -34.81
CA LEU A 333 11.10 -2.71 -34.83
C LEU A 333 11.80 -2.52 -33.48
N ASN A 334 12.83 -1.68 -33.46
CA ASN A 334 13.40 -1.11 -32.24
C ASN A 334 13.53 0.41 -32.42
N ILE A 335 13.75 1.15 -31.33
CA ILE A 335 14.23 2.54 -31.42
C ILE A 335 15.76 2.56 -31.46
N GLY A 336 16.31 3.47 -32.24
CA GLY A 336 17.75 3.66 -32.45
C GLY A 336 18.07 5.09 -32.86
N PHE A 337 19.32 5.32 -33.25
CA PHE A 337 19.89 6.67 -33.47
C PHE A 337 19.76 7.58 -32.24
N ILE A 338 19.72 6.97 -31.04
CA ILE A 338 19.55 7.68 -29.78
C ILE A 338 20.79 8.52 -29.48
N GLU A 339 20.60 9.83 -29.33
CA GLU A 339 21.61 10.79 -28.87
C GLU A 339 21.32 11.27 -27.44
N ASN A 340 22.24 12.06 -26.89
CA ASN A 340 22.07 12.63 -25.56
C ASN A 340 20.92 13.65 -25.53
N ASP A 341 20.05 13.53 -24.52
CA ASP A 341 18.82 14.31 -24.30
C ASP A 341 17.63 13.95 -25.19
N ASP A 342 17.76 12.94 -26.06
CA ASP A 342 16.62 12.33 -26.72
C ASP A 342 15.69 11.63 -25.73
N TYR A 343 14.43 11.45 -26.11
CA TYR A 343 13.47 10.77 -25.24
C TYR A 343 12.37 10.06 -25.99
N THR A 344 11.76 9.09 -25.30
CA THR A 344 10.44 8.55 -25.60
C THR A 344 9.52 8.69 -24.39
N ALA A 345 8.24 8.93 -24.63
CA ALA A 345 7.21 9.03 -23.61
C ALA A 345 6.08 8.03 -23.88
N TYR A 346 5.62 7.39 -22.80
CA TYR A 346 4.58 6.38 -22.80
C TYR A 346 3.51 6.79 -21.80
N TYR A 347 2.31 7.07 -22.28
CA TYR A 347 1.21 7.56 -21.46
C TYR A 347 0.36 6.41 -20.90
N ASN A 348 -0.28 6.69 -19.76
CA ASN A 348 -1.19 5.79 -19.05
C ASN A 348 -0.59 4.41 -18.74
N ILE A 349 0.66 4.36 -18.27
CA ILE A 349 1.29 3.11 -17.83
C ILE A 349 0.77 2.76 -16.43
N ASP A 350 0.10 1.63 -16.31
CA ASP A 350 -0.48 1.12 -15.07
C ASP A 350 0.51 0.21 -14.34
N PHE A 351 1.04 0.73 -13.24
CA PHE A 351 1.98 0.05 -12.35
C PHE A 351 1.29 -0.84 -11.31
N GLY A 352 -0.05 -0.93 -11.32
CA GLY A 352 -0.82 -1.70 -10.37
C GLY A 352 -0.56 -1.25 -8.93
N SER A 353 -0.35 -2.20 -8.02
CA SER A 353 -0.07 -1.94 -6.61
C SER A 353 1.35 -1.45 -6.32
N GLY A 354 2.26 -1.47 -7.31
CA GLY A 354 3.66 -1.13 -7.10
C GLY A 354 4.60 -1.92 -8.00
N VAL A 355 5.67 -1.28 -8.47
CA VAL A 355 6.87 -1.86 -9.09
C VAL A 355 8.11 -1.28 -8.44
N SER A 356 9.23 -2.00 -8.42
CA SER A 356 10.51 -1.53 -7.85
C SER A 356 11.74 -1.92 -8.69
N LYS A 357 11.52 -2.46 -9.89
CA LYS A 357 12.55 -2.83 -10.86
C LYS A 357 12.14 -2.39 -12.27
N PHE A 358 13.12 -1.96 -13.06
CA PHE A 358 12.99 -1.70 -14.49
C PHE A 358 13.95 -2.60 -15.27
N GLU A 359 13.48 -3.12 -16.40
CA GLU A 359 14.21 -4.02 -17.30
C GLU A 359 14.10 -3.49 -18.72
N ALA A 360 15.20 -3.47 -19.45
CA ALA A 360 15.27 -2.97 -20.82
C ALA A 360 16.12 -3.88 -21.70
N ARG A 361 15.64 -4.18 -22.91
CA ARG A 361 16.35 -4.95 -23.94
C ARG A 361 17.10 -3.99 -24.85
N VAL A 362 18.41 -3.91 -24.66
CA VAL A 362 19.27 -2.87 -25.24
C VAL A 362 20.42 -3.47 -26.03
N ALA A 363 20.91 -2.73 -27.03
CA ALA A 363 22.10 -3.06 -27.80
C ALA A 363 22.96 -1.81 -28.01
N SER A 364 24.28 -1.90 -27.90
CA SER A 364 25.17 -0.76 -28.07
C SER A 364 26.49 -1.18 -28.71
N ASN A 365 26.89 -0.44 -29.75
CA ASN A 365 28.22 -0.52 -30.36
C ASN A 365 29.07 0.72 -30.08
N GLY A 366 28.53 1.70 -29.36
CA GLY A 366 29.23 2.90 -28.88
C GLY A 366 29.71 2.71 -27.43
N ASP A 367 29.91 3.82 -26.73
CA ASP A 367 30.33 3.84 -25.32
C ASP A 367 29.18 3.52 -24.34
N GLY A 368 27.96 3.28 -24.84
CA GLY A 368 26.78 3.09 -24.01
C GLY A 368 26.18 4.41 -23.50
N GLY A 369 25.51 4.36 -22.35
CA GLY A 369 24.87 5.52 -21.74
C GLY A 369 24.01 5.14 -20.55
N HIS A 370 22.97 5.92 -20.26
CA HIS A 370 21.95 5.55 -19.29
C HIS A 370 20.55 6.04 -19.70
N ILE A 371 19.54 5.34 -19.20
CA ILE A 371 18.12 5.66 -19.34
C ILE A 371 17.65 6.29 -18.03
N GLU A 372 17.33 7.58 -18.01
CA GLU A 372 16.59 8.19 -16.92
C GLU A 372 15.10 7.87 -17.08
N ILE A 373 14.49 7.30 -16.04
CA ILE A 373 13.07 6.97 -16.00
C ILE A 373 12.38 8.06 -15.17
N ARG A 374 11.55 8.88 -15.81
CA ARG A 374 10.83 9.96 -15.15
C ARG A 374 9.32 9.78 -15.23
N LEU A 375 8.64 10.14 -14.15
CA LEU A 375 7.19 10.05 -14.05
C LEU A 375 6.53 11.40 -14.26
N GLY A 376 5.46 11.40 -15.03
CA GLY A 376 4.64 12.56 -15.28
C GLY A 376 5.22 13.50 -16.34
N SER A 377 6.50 13.87 -16.32
CA SER A 377 7.07 14.76 -17.34
C SER A 377 8.57 14.55 -17.56
N LEU A 378 9.15 15.21 -18.57
CA LEU A 378 10.60 15.23 -18.83
C LEU A 378 11.44 15.76 -17.66
N THR A 379 10.85 16.53 -16.75
CA THR A 379 11.49 17.03 -15.52
C THR A 379 10.82 16.48 -14.27
N GLY A 380 9.95 15.48 -14.43
CA GLY A 380 9.17 14.89 -13.35
C GLY A 380 10.02 14.02 -12.43
N THR A 381 9.34 13.38 -11.47
CA THR A 381 9.98 12.53 -10.45
C THR A 381 10.88 11.51 -11.12
N LEU A 382 12.19 11.57 -10.82
CA LEU A 382 13.16 10.59 -11.28
C LEU A 382 12.95 9.29 -10.50
N ALA A 383 12.50 8.24 -11.18
CA ALA A 383 12.35 6.92 -10.60
C ALA A 383 13.69 6.20 -10.49
N ALA A 384 14.53 6.28 -11.53
CA ALA A 384 15.92 5.83 -11.53
C ALA A 384 16.69 6.35 -12.77
N ALA A 385 18.01 6.15 -12.75
CA ALA A 385 18.88 6.23 -13.92
C ALA A 385 19.57 4.86 -14.11
N CYS A 386 19.35 4.23 -15.26
CA CYS A 386 19.74 2.84 -15.50
C CYS A 386 20.82 2.75 -16.57
N ALA A 387 21.99 2.25 -16.19
CA ALA A 387 23.15 2.16 -17.08
C ALA A 387 22.94 1.15 -18.22
N VAL A 388 23.40 1.52 -19.41
CA VAL A 388 23.45 0.70 -20.62
C VAL A 388 24.91 0.63 -21.08
N GLU A 389 25.55 -0.50 -20.81
CA GLU A 389 26.95 -0.75 -21.20
C GLU A 389 27.06 -1.21 -22.67
N PRO A 390 28.23 -1.06 -23.31
CA PRO A 390 28.50 -1.61 -24.63
C PRO A 390 28.17 -3.10 -24.71
N THR A 391 27.45 -3.52 -25.75
CA THR A 391 27.05 -4.93 -25.95
C THR A 391 27.80 -5.60 -27.11
N GLY A 392 28.63 -4.84 -27.83
CA GLY A 392 29.46 -5.35 -28.93
C GLY A 392 28.77 -5.32 -30.30
N GLY A 393 27.67 -4.59 -30.46
CA GLY A 393 27.00 -4.38 -31.75
C GLY A 393 25.63 -3.72 -31.62
N TRP A 394 25.20 -2.99 -32.68
CA TRP A 394 23.91 -2.26 -32.71
C TRP A 394 22.68 -3.16 -32.68
N GLN A 395 22.86 -4.45 -32.93
CA GLN A 395 21.82 -5.47 -32.94
C GLN A 395 22.21 -6.67 -32.05
N THR A 396 23.20 -6.49 -31.17
CA THR A 396 23.64 -7.49 -30.18
C THR A 396 22.91 -7.23 -28.86
N TRP A 397 21.74 -7.84 -28.71
CA TRP A 397 20.80 -7.51 -27.65
C TRP A 397 21.14 -8.15 -26.29
N THR A 398 21.12 -7.35 -25.23
CA THR A 398 21.22 -7.79 -23.83
C THR A 398 20.08 -7.18 -23.01
N THR A 399 19.58 -7.92 -22.02
CA THR A 399 18.59 -7.38 -21.07
C THR A 399 19.34 -6.80 -19.88
N LYS A 400 19.17 -5.49 -19.66
CA LYS A 400 19.72 -4.78 -18.51
C LYS A 400 18.61 -4.51 -17.50
N SER A 401 18.95 -4.53 -16.22
CA SER A 401 18.01 -4.26 -15.14
C SER A 401 18.60 -3.32 -14.10
N CYS A 402 17.73 -2.54 -13.48
CA CYS A 402 18.06 -1.62 -12.38
C CYS A 402 16.90 -1.55 -11.39
N SER A 403 17.21 -1.24 -10.13
CA SER A 403 16.20 -0.89 -9.13
C SER A 403 15.65 0.50 -9.40
N ILE A 404 14.37 0.70 -9.11
CA ILE A 404 13.70 2.00 -9.21
C ILE A 404 13.05 2.35 -7.87
N ASN A 405 12.91 3.66 -7.60
CA ASN A 405 12.05 4.13 -6.53
C ASN A 405 10.64 3.56 -6.78
N PRO A 406 9.96 2.98 -5.77
CA PRO A 406 8.68 2.32 -5.99
C PRO A 406 7.64 3.19 -6.68
N ILE A 407 6.99 2.65 -7.71
CA ILE A 407 6.00 3.35 -8.53
C ILE A 407 4.71 2.54 -8.50
N SER A 408 3.57 3.14 -8.18
CA SER A 408 2.26 2.47 -8.14
C SER A 408 1.18 3.33 -8.80
N GLY A 409 0.06 2.73 -9.18
CA GLY A 409 -0.99 3.44 -9.90
C GLY A 409 -0.62 3.75 -11.36
N VAL A 410 -1.37 4.64 -11.99
CA VAL A 410 -1.20 4.97 -13.42
C VAL A 410 -0.35 6.23 -13.56
N HIS A 411 0.73 6.15 -14.33
CA HIS A 411 1.60 7.29 -14.63
C HIS A 411 1.98 7.34 -16.11
N ASP A 412 2.33 8.54 -16.57
CA ASP A 412 3.07 8.71 -17.81
C ASP A 412 4.56 8.51 -17.53
N VAL A 413 5.22 7.70 -18.36
CA VAL A 413 6.63 7.31 -18.23
C VAL A 413 7.44 7.98 -19.33
N TYR A 414 8.49 8.69 -18.95
CA TYR A 414 9.45 9.30 -19.86
C TYR A 414 10.78 8.58 -19.71
N LEU A 415 11.28 8.01 -20.80
CA LEU A 415 12.62 7.46 -20.89
C LEU A 415 13.49 8.50 -21.57
N ILE A 416 14.42 9.11 -20.82
CA ILE A 416 15.34 10.12 -21.33
C ILE A 416 16.71 9.49 -21.45
N PHE A 417 17.32 9.62 -22.61
CA PHE A 417 18.58 8.98 -22.93
C PHE A 417 19.73 9.96 -22.68
N LYS A 418 20.75 9.49 -21.98
CA LYS A 418 21.88 10.31 -21.53
C LYS A 418 23.20 9.60 -21.79
N GLY A 419 24.20 10.35 -22.23
CA GLY A 419 25.53 9.80 -22.45
C GLY A 419 26.45 10.75 -23.22
N SER A 420 27.64 10.27 -23.55
CA SER A 420 28.64 11.01 -24.33
C SER A 420 29.02 10.19 -25.57
N GLY A 421 29.04 10.81 -26.75
CA GLY A 421 29.40 10.15 -28.01
C GLY A 421 28.31 10.27 -29.09
N ALA A 422 28.65 9.88 -30.32
CA ALA A 422 27.70 9.84 -31.44
C ALA A 422 27.02 8.45 -31.47
N GLY A 423 25.73 8.41 -31.07
CA GLY A 423 24.95 7.19 -30.90
C GLY A 423 25.23 6.47 -29.59
N LEU A 424 24.23 6.41 -28.70
CA LEU A 424 24.36 5.82 -27.37
C LEU A 424 24.09 4.30 -27.38
N PHE A 425 22.86 3.91 -27.72
CA PHE A 425 22.38 2.52 -27.75
C PHE A 425 21.06 2.45 -28.51
N ASN A 426 20.63 1.23 -28.82
CA ASN A 426 19.30 0.90 -29.31
C ASN A 426 18.48 0.28 -28.17
N LEU A 427 17.16 0.47 -28.20
CA LEU A 427 16.21 -0.10 -27.24
C LEU A 427 15.09 -0.81 -28.00
N ASN A 428 14.91 -2.10 -27.72
CA ASN A 428 13.89 -2.95 -28.34
C ASN A 428 12.59 -2.87 -27.55
N TRP A 429 12.64 -3.22 -26.26
CA TRP A 429 11.50 -3.16 -25.35
C TRP A 429 11.94 -2.87 -23.92
N PHE A 430 11.00 -2.49 -23.06
CA PHE A 430 11.19 -2.40 -21.62
C PHE A 430 10.01 -2.95 -20.84
N LYS A 431 10.22 -3.24 -19.56
CA LYS A 431 9.19 -3.73 -18.64
C LYS A 431 9.53 -3.31 -17.22
N PHE A 432 8.49 -3.12 -16.41
CA PHE A 432 8.62 -2.95 -14.98
C PHE A 432 8.26 -4.23 -14.24
N SER A 433 8.89 -4.43 -13.09
CA SER A 433 8.63 -5.57 -12.22
C SER A 433 8.86 -5.20 -10.76
N ASN A 434 8.46 -6.08 -9.84
CA ASN A 434 8.76 -5.92 -8.42
C ASN A 434 10.02 -6.71 -8.07
N ASN A 435 10.91 -6.14 -7.25
CA ASN A 435 11.85 -6.94 -6.46
C ASN A 435 11.17 -7.66 -5.30
N SER A 436 9.99 -7.21 -4.87
CA SER A 436 9.13 -7.95 -3.95
C SER A 436 7.71 -7.41 -4.00
N VAL A 437 6.78 -8.35 -3.99
CA VAL A 437 5.34 -8.16 -3.91
C VAL A 437 5.07 -7.65 -2.50
N VAL A 438 4.75 -6.37 -2.32
CA VAL A 438 4.02 -5.95 -1.12
C VAL A 438 2.73 -5.28 -1.58
N PRO A 439 1.67 -6.06 -1.89
CA PRO A 439 0.33 -5.55 -1.69
C PRO A 439 0.21 -5.11 -0.23
N SER A 440 -0.69 -4.19 0.06
CA SER A 440 -1.05 -3.68 1.39
C SER A 440 -1.63 -4.75 2.35
N LYS A 441 -1.22 -6.01 2.20
CA LYS A 441 -1.61 -7.22 2.92
C LYS A 441 -0.53 -7.56 3.96
N GLY A 442 -0.94 -8.19 5.05
CA GLY A 442 -0.06 -8.56 6.15
C GLY A 442 -0.02 -7.55 7.30
N ALA A 443 0.84 -7.82 8.26
CA ALA A 443 1.05 -7.00 9.44
C ALA A 443 1.88 -5.74 9.12
N THR A 444 1.50 -4.62 9.72
CA THR A 444 2.28 -3.38 9.74
C THR A 444 3.12 -3.35 11.00
N MET A 445 4.44 -3.45 10.82
CA MET A 445 5.40 -3.50 11.92
C MET A 445 6.21 -2.20 11.99
N PRO A 446 6.69 -1.80 13.17
CA PRO A 446 7.37 -0.51 13.36
C PRO A 446 8.82 -0.48 12.85
N TYR A 447 9.30 -1.57 12.25
CA TYR A 447 10.66 -1.69 11.73
C TYR A 447 10.70 -1.79 10.21
N ASP A 448 11.78 -1.27 9.64
CA ASP A 448 12.15 -1.48 8.24
C ASP A 448 12.95 -2.77 8.09
N MET A 449 12.62 -3.61 7.10
CA MET A 449 13.43 -4.77 6.70
C MET A 449 14.32 -4.43 5.49
N TYR A 450 15.53 -4.97 5.49
CA TYR A 450 16.54 -4.83 4.44
C TYR A 450 17.11 -6.21 4.11
N GLU A 451 16.74 -6.76 2.96
CA GLU A 451 17.30 -8.02 2.47
C GLU A 451 18.80 -7.84 2.15
N ALA A 452 19.65 -8.77 2.59
CA ALA A 452 21.10 -8.61 2.52
C ALA A 452 21.61 -8.52 1.09
N GLU A 453 20.98 -9.24 0.15
CA GLU A 453 21.32 -9.18 -1.27
C GLU A 453 20.95 -7.86 -1.97
N GLU A 454 20.17 -7.00 -1.31
CA GLU A 454 19.89 -5.63 -1.77
C GLU A 454 20.89 -4.61 -1.19
N GLY A 455 21.72 -5.02 -0.23
CA GLY A 455 22.80 -4.22 0.34
C GLY A 455 24.02 -4.12 -0.57
N GLU A 456 24.85 -3.12 -0.30
CA GLU A 456 26.19 -3.03 -0.88
C GLU A 456 27.09 -4.13 -0.29
N VAL A 457 27.51 -5.07 -1.12
CA VAL A 457 28.40 -6.18 -0.74
C VAL A 457 29.85 -5.86 -1.11
N GLY A 458 30.79 -6.22 -0.24
CA GLY A 458 32.21 -5.96 -0.51
C GLY A 458 33.17 -6.79 0.32
N GLY A 459 34.48 -6.58 0.09
CA GLY A 459 35.56 -7.27 0.83
C GLY A 459 35.56 -8.79 0.69
N GLY A 460 35.07 -9.33 -0.43
CA GLY A 460 34.95 -10.76 -0.68
C GLY A 460 33.64 -11.40 -0.22
N ALA A 461 32.66 -10.60 0.22
CA ALA A 461 31.30 -11.09 0.46
C ALA A 461 30.65 -11.60 -0.83
N VAL A 462 29.84 -12.65 -0.73
CA VAL A 462 29.21 -13.30 -1.90
C VAL A 462 27.72 -13.49 -1.66
N ILE A 463 26.88 -13.02 -2.59
CA ILE A 463 25.45 -13.34 -2.65
C ILE A 463 25.29 -14.79 -3.11
N VAL A 464 24.53 -15.59 -2.36
CA VAL A 464 24.18 -16.97 -2.70
C VAL A 464 22.70 -17.08 -3.08
N GLY A 465 22.37 -18.05 -3.94
CA GLY A 465 21.00 -18.32 -4.36
C GLY A 465 20.55 -17.62 -5.65
N PRO A 466 19.27 -17.76 -6.04
CA PRO A 466 18.21 -18.44 -5.29
C PRO A 466 18.15 -19.96 -5.48
N ASN A 467 17.69 -20.70 -4.47
CA ASN A 467 17.27 -22.10 -4.60
C ASN A 467 16.16 -22.46 -3.58
N ARG A 468 15.65 -23.70 -3.59
CA ARG A 468 14.60 -24.19 -2.65
C ARG A 468 15.05 -25.39 -1.82
N LYS A 469 16.37 -25.58 -1.67
CA LYS A 469 16.93 -26.76 -1.03
C LYS A 469 16.88 -26.61 0.50
N ILE A 470 16.27 -27.57 1.18
CA ILE A 470 16.25 -27.65 2.65
C ILE A 470 17.69 -27.84 3.17
N GLY A 471 18.05 -27.15 4.26
CA GLY A 471 19.39 -27.18 4.84
C GLY A 471 20.44 -26.38 4.05
N ASP A 472 20.03 -25.61 3.05
CA ASP A 472 20.91 -24.75 2.25
C ASP A 472 20.79 -23.28 2.68
N LEU A 473 21.91 -22.56 2.68
CA LEU A 473 21.96 -21.14 3.06
C LEU A 473 21.00 -20.29 2.23
N ALA A 474 20.89 -20.52 0.92
CA ALA A 474 19.94 -19.79 0.09
C ALA A 474 18.53 -20.36 0.22
N GLY A 475 18.38 -21.69 0.29
CA GLY A 475 17.07 -22.34 0.36
C GLY A 475 16.24 -21.96 1.59
N GLU A 476 16.88 -21.66 2.73
CA GLU A 476 16.20 -21.28 3.98
C GLU A 476 16.23 -19.76 4.29
N ALA A 477 16.75 -18.95 3.38
CA ALA A 477 16.77 -17.49 3.51
C ALA A 477 15.52 -16.82 2.92
N SER A 478 15.21 -15.61 3.40
CA SER A 478 14.18 -14.74 2.83
C SER A 478 14.51 -14.44 1.37
N GLY A 479 13.50 -14.38 0.49
CA GLY A 479 13.78 -14.19 -0.94
C GLY A 479 14.55 -15.35 -1.59
N ARG A 480 14.86 -16.39 -0.81
CA ARG A 480 15.75 -17.51 -1.12
C ARG A 480 17.19 -17.10 -1.41
N LYS A 481 17.67 -16.00 -0.86
CA LYS A 481 19.04 -15.50 -1.07
C LYS A 481 19.62 -15.01 0.24
N ALA A 482 20.95 -15.01 0.33
CA ALA A 482 21.66 -14.49 1.49
C ALA A 482 23.04 -13.99 1.05
N VAL A 483 23.76 -13.31 1.94
CA VAL A 483 25.15 -12.89 1.72
C VAL A 483 26.09 -13.58 2.68
N THR A 484 27.11 -14.23 2.14
CA THR A 484 28.14 -14.90 2.93
C THR A 484 29.34 -13.99 3.20
N LEU A 485 29.83 -14.00 4.44
CA LEU A 485 31.02 -13.27 4.90
C LEU A 485 32.08 -14.29 5.33
N ASN A 486 32.86 -14.79 4.37
CA ASN A 486 33.78 -15.92 4.61
C ASN A 486 35.23 -15.50 4.85
N SER A 487 35.62 -14.30 4.42
CA SER A 487 36.97 -13.75 4.60
C SER A 487 36.98 -12.50 5.47
N THR A 488 38.09 -12.26 6.15
CA THR A 488 38.31 -11.00 6.87
C THR A 488 38.21 -9.82 5.91
N GLY A 489 37.45 -8.80 6.31
CA GLY A 489 37.12 -7.63 5.48
C GLY A 489 35.81 -7.78 4.72
N SER A 490 35.21 -8.98 4.61
CA SER A 490 33.93 -9.16 3.95
C SER A 490 32.81 -8.44 4.70
N PHE A 491 31.97 -7.73 3.95
CA PHE A 491 30.88 -6.95 4.54
C PHE A 491 29.63 -6.90 3.66
N ILE A 492 28.52 -6.56 4.33
CA ILE A 492 27.31 -6.01 3.72
C ILE A 492 26.99 -4.65 4.34
N GLN A 493 26.51 -3.71 3.54
CA GLN A 493 26.24 -2.34 3.95
C GLN A 493 24.90 -1.84 3.41
N PHE A 494 24.18 -1.12 4.26
CA PHE A 494 22.86 -0.56 3.95
C PHE A 494 22.85 0.93 4.24
N LYS A 495 21.96 1.66 3.56
CA LYS A 495 21.61 3.04 3.90
C LYS A 495 20.27 3.04 4.63
N THR A 496 20.21 3.62 5.83
CA THR A 496 18.99 3.66 6.63
C THR A 496 17.91 4.51 5.95
N ARG A 497 16.69 3.99 5.84
CA ARG A 497 15.52 4.71 5.30
C ARG A 497 14.92 5.65 6.33
N THR A 498 14.93 5.23 7.59
CA THR A 498 14.43 5.97 8.76
C THR A 498 15.51 6.03 9.85
N SER A 499 15.30 6.87 10.87
CA SER A 499 16.15 6.85 12.06
C SER A 499 15.97 5.54 12.82
N THR A 500 17.03 5.05 13.47
CA THR A 500 16.99 3.80 14.25
C THR A 500 17.91 3.89 15.46
N ASN A 501 17.61 3.15 16.50
CA ASN A 501 18.52 2.88 17.62
C ASN A 501 18.65 1.39 17.93
N THR A 502 18.18 0.54 17.03
CA THR A 502 18.24 -0.92 17.16
C THR A 502 18.59 -1.60 15.83
N LEU A 503 19.07 -2.84 15.94
CA LEU A 503 19.28 -3.71 14.81
C LEU A 503 18.93 -5.15 15.20
N VAL A 504 18.17 -5.82 14.35
CA VAL A 504 18.03 -7.28 14.32
C VAL A 504 18.74 -7.79 13.07
N ALA A 505 19.53 -8.85 13.18
CA ALA A 505 20.08 -9.56 12.02
C ALA A 505 19.53 -10.99 12.03
N ARG A 506 19.01 -11.47 10.89
CA ARG A 506 18.80 -12.90 10.67
C ARG A 506 20.06 -13.48 10.03
N PHE A 507 20.62 -14.49 10.67
CA PHE A 507 21.95 -14.98 10.36
C PHE A 507 22.03 -16.50 10.46
N SER A 508 23.03 -17.08 9.80
CA SER A 508 23.48 -18.44 10.03
C SER A 508 24.98 -18.44 10.30
N ILE A 509 25.38 -19.16 11.35
CA ILE A 509 26.77 -19.54 11.64
C ILE A 509 26.82 -21.06 11.81
N PRO A 510 27.98 -21.71 11.60
CA PRO A 510 28.15 -23.13 11.84
C PRO A 510 27.67 -23.59 13.22
N ASP A 511 27.09 -24.78 13.28
CA ASP A 511 26.84 -25.51 14.52
C ASP A 511 28.13 -26.11 15.09
N ALA A 512 28.10 -26.51 16.35
CA ALA A 512 29.15 -27.31 16.96
C ALA A 512 29.16 -28.73 16.35
N PRO A 513 30.32 -29.41 16.28
CA PRO A 513 30.43 -30.73 15.65
C PRO A 513 29.48 -31.82 16.18
N ASN A 514 29.02 -31.69 17.43
CA ASN A 514 28.09 -32.63 18.08
C ASN A 514 26.73 -31.98 18.41
N GLY A 515 26.42 -30.84 17.79
CA GLY A 515 25.25 -30.03 18.14
C GLY A 515 25.43 -29.19 19.40
N GLY A 516 24.40 -28.41 19.75
CA GLY A 516 24.38 -27.54 20.93
C GLY A 516 24.85 -26.11 20.69
N GLY A 517 25.25 -25.77 19.46
CA GLY A 517 25.57 -24.41 19.04
C GLY A 517 26.97 -23.91 19.39
N LEU A 518 27.36 -22.84 18.69
CA LEU A 518 28.56 -22.05 18.92
C LEU A 518 28.17 -20.59 19.14
N ASN A 519 28.97 -19.87 19.92
CA ASN A 519 28.83 -18.43 20.09
C ASN A 519 29.93 -17.70 19.32
N ASN A 520 29.55 -16.66 18.57
CA ASN A 520 30.46 -15.80 17.83
C ASN A 520 29.96 -14.35 17.89
N THR A 521 30.76 -13.42 17.39
CA THR A 521 30.35 -12.03 17.24
C THR A 521 30.57 -11.56 15.81
N LEU A 522 29.78 -10.58 15.37
CA LEU A 522 29.99 -9.87 14.10
C LEU A 522 30.02 -8.36 14.37
N ASN A 523 30.92 -7.65 13.71
CA ASN A 523 31.11 -6.22 13.99
C ASN A 523 30.16 -5.37 13.15
N ILE A 524 29.59 -4.34 13.78
CA ILE A 524 28.68 -3.37 13.16
C ILE A 524 29.37 -2.01 13.14
N TYR A 525 29.35 -1.39 11.97
CA TYR A 525 29.88 -0.05 11.72
C TYR A 525 28.75 0.89 11.34
N VAL A 526 28.80 2.12 11.83
CA VAL A 526 27.90 3.21 11.45
C VAL A 526 28.72 4.33 10.83
N ASN A 527 28.38 4.73 9.60
CA ASN A 527 29.12 5.75 8.86
C ASN A 527 30.63 5.47 8.81
N GLY A 528 31.00 4.20 8.60
CA GLY A 528 32.38 3.73 8.54
C GLY A 528 33.12 3.61 9.89
N THR A 529 32.49 4.01 11.01
CA THR A 529 33.07 3.93 12.36
C THR A 529 32.53 2.71 13.10
N PHE A 530 33.39 1.96 13.79
CA PHE A 530 32.95 0.84 14.62
C PHE A 530 31.95 1.33 15.67
N ALA A 531 30.76 0.74 15.70
CA ALA A 531 29.68 1.12 16.61
C ALA A 531 29.49 0.09 17.73
N LYS A 532 29.33 -1.19 17.36
CA LYS A 532 29.08 -2.27 18.33
C LYS A 532 29.37 -3.63 17.69
N SER A 533 29.58 -4.67 18.49
CA SER A 533 29.48 -6.05 18.03
C SER A 533 28.10 -6.61 18.35
N ILE A 534 27.56 -7.47 17.48
CA ILE A 534 26.37 -8.26 17.75
C ILE A 534 26.77 -9.68 18.15
N ASP A 535 26.18 -10.17 19.23
CA ASP A 535 26.39 -11.54 19.72
C ASP A 535 25.49 -12.51 18.94
N LEU A 536 26.11 -13.55 18.37
CA LEU A 536 25.48 -14.55 17.52
C LEU A 536 25.63 -15.92 18.16
N THR A 537 24.56 -16.72 18.16
CA THR A 537 24.60 -18.10 18.65
C THR A 537 23.88 -19.04 17.69
N SER A 538 24.44 -20.20 17.41
CA SER A 538 23.74 -21.27 16.66
C SER A 538 22.95 -22.22 17.55
N LYS A 539 22.88 -21.97 18.87
CA LYS A 539 22.24 -22.84 19.88
C LYS A 539 20.78 -23.17 19.57
N TYR A 540 20.04 -22.24 18.98
CA TYR A 540 18.59 -22.36 18.76
C TYR A 540 18.23 -22.70 17.31
N SER A 541 19.17 -22.54 16.39
CA SER A 541 19.13 -23.04 15.02
C SER A 541 19.67 -24.48 14.93
N TRP A 542 19.76 -25.01 13.71
CA TRP A 542 20.31 -26.33 13.38
C TRP A 542 19.53 -27.48 14.00
N LEU A 543 18.46 -27.84 13.30
CA LEU A 543 17.79 -29.13 13.47
C LEU A 543 18.26 -30.10 12.38
N TYR A 544 18.07 -31.39 12.62
CA TYR A 544 18.64 -32.46 11.79
C TYR A 544 17.67 -33.64 11.65
N GLY A 545 17.73 -34.36 10.54
CA GLY A 545 16.90 -35.55 10.31
C GLY A 545 15.60 -35.22 9.59
N ASP A 546 14.53 -35.98 9.83
CA ASP A 546 13.23 -35.87 9.14
C ASP A 546 12.42 -34.65 9.61
N GLU A 547 11.77 -33.93 8.69
CA GLU A 547 10.87 -32.79 9.01
C GLU A 547 9.77 -33.11 10.03
N ALA A 548 9.25 -34.34 10.04
CA ALA A 548 8.19 -34.75 10.95
C ALA A 548 8.67 -34.89 12.40
N SER A 549 9.94 -35.24 12.61
CA SER A 549 10.53 -35.47 13.93
C SER A 549 12.04 -35.20 13.91
N PRO A 550 12.45 -33.93 13.81
CA PRO A 550 13.87 -33.60 13.73
C PRO A 550 14.55 -33.67 15.11
N GLY A 551 15.83 -34.01 15.12
CA GLY A 551 16.71 -33.93 16.28
C GLY A 551 17.54 -32.63 16.29
N ASN A 552 18.21 -32.34 17.41
CA ASN A 552 19.09 -31.18 17.59
C ASN A 552 20.58 -31.58 17.66
N SER A 553 20.94 -32.72 17.06
CA SER A 553 22.30 -33.23 16.93
C SER A 553 22.58 -33.58 15.46
N PRO A 554 23.77 -33.26 14.91
CA PRO A 554 24.18 -33.66 13.56
C PRO A 554 24.03 -35.16 13.27
N SER A 555 24.11 -36.01 14.30
CA SER A 555 23.92 -37.46 14.15
C SER A 555 22.50 -37.87 13.74
N ALA A 556 21.51 -36.96 13.83
CA ALA A 556 20.12 -37.26 13.47
C ALA A 556 19.85 -37.17 11.96
N GLY A 557 20.76 -36.60 11.14
CA GLY A 557 20.65 -36.60 9.68
C GLY A 557 21.03 -35.27 9.03
N ALA A 558 20.43 -34.98 7.88
CA ALA A 558 20.68 -33.76 7.12
C ALA A 558 20.15 -32.51 7.87
N PRO A 559 20.83 -31.34 7.73
CA PRO A 559 20.47 -30.12 8.45
C PRO A 559 19.21 -29.47 7.91
N ARG A 560 18.57 -28.67 8.77
CA ARG A 560 17.43 -27.81 8.50
C ARG A 560 17.28 -26.76 9.60
N PHE A 561 16.45 -25.74 9.38
CA PHE A 561 16.24 -24.63 10.33
C PHE A 561 17.59 -24.00 10.76
N ILE A 562 18.40 -23.63 9.77
CA ILE A 562 19.83 -23.28 9.97
C ILE A 562 20.08 -21.78 10.26
N TYR A 563 19.01 -20.98 10.31
CA TYR A 563 19.05 -19.55 10.60
C TYR A 563 18.43 -19.25 11.96
N ASP A 564 18.97 -18.25 12.65
CA ASP A 564 18.40 -17.65 13.86
C ASP A 564 18.42 -16.12 13.75
N GLU A 565 17.86 -15.42 14.73
CA GLU A 565 17.92 -13.96 14.84
C GLU A 565 18.72 -13.50 16.06
N ALA A 566 19.48 -12.42 15.88
CA ALA A 566 20.17 -11.73 16.96
C ALA A 566 19.79 -10.25 16.96
N ASN A 567 19.80 -9.63 18.14
CA ASN A 567 19.40 -8.24 18.30
C ASN A 567 20.40 -7.43 19.14
N VAL A 568 20.54 -6.15 18.80
CA VAL A 568 21.36 -5.18 19.53
C VAL A 568 20.68 -3.82 19.56
N MET A 569 20.82 -3.11 20.68
CA MET A 569 20.44 -1.71 20.83
C MET A 569 21.70 -0.84 20.85
N PHE A 570 21.68 0.25 20.08
CA PHE A 570 22.75 1.25 20.05
C PHE A 570 22.59 2.26 21.19
N ASP A 571 23.69 2.88 21.59
CA ASP A 571 23.71 3.81 22.72
C ASP A 571 23.19 5.21 22.35
N HIS A 572 22.86 5.44 21.06
CA HIS A 572 22.32 6.68 20.52
C HIS A 572 21.42 6.39 19.30
N THR A 573 20.67 7.40 18.86
CA THR A 573 19.89 7.34 17.62
C THR A 573 20.79 7.55 16.41
N ILE A 574 20.76 6.60 15.47
CA ILE A 574 21.36 6.67 14.14
C ILE A 574 20.35 7.36 13.21
N PRO A 575 20.67 8.53 12.63
CA PRO A 575 19.75 9.25 11.75
C PRO A 575 19.45 8.49 10.45
N ALA A 576 18.28 8.76 9.85
CA ALA A 576 17.96 8.36 8.49
C ALA A 576 19.05 8.80 7.49
N GLY A 577 19.34 7.96 6.51
CA GLY A 577 20.38 8.18 5.51
C GLY A 577 21.81 7.80 5.95
N SER A 578 22.01 7.36 7.20
CA SER A 578 23.30 6.83 7.67
C SER A 578 23.62 5.49 7.01
N THR A 579 24.90 5.12 6.93
CA THR A 579 25.28 3.76 6.54
C THR A 579 25.41 2.86 7.77
N ILE A 580 24.87 1.65 7.68
CA ILE A 580 25.07 0.57 8.64
C ILE A 580 25.71 -0.60 7.91
N LYS A 581 26.85 -1.07 8.41
CA LYS A 581 27.64 -2.15 7.80
C LYS A 581 27.90 -3.27 8.79
N LEU A 582 27.57 -4.50 8.41
CA LEU A 582 27.96 -5.72 9.12
C LEU A 582 29.22 -6.27 8.46
N GLN A 583 30.30 -6.43 9.22
CA GLN A 583 31.62 -6.79 8.68
C GLN A 583 32.31 -7.86 9.52
N LYS A 584 32.92 -8.83 8.84
CA LYS A 584 33.81 -9.83 9.44
C LYS A 584 35.22 -9.25 9.57
N ASP A 585 35.62 -8.93 10.80
CA ASP A 585 36.94 -8.44 11.15
C ASP A 585 37.89 -9.57 11.59
N PRO A 586 39.20 -9.31 11.77
CA PRO A 586 40.16 -10.35 12.17
C PRO A 586 39.78 -11.11 13.45
N SER A 587 39.07 -10.47 14.38
CA SER A 587 38.59 -11.11 15.62
C SER A 587 37.37 -12.01 15.43
N ASN A 588 36.65 -11.88 14.32
CA ASN A 588 35.47 -12.66 14.03
C ASN A 588 35.92 -13.97 13.35
N THR A 589 35.98 -15.08 14.10
CA THR A 589 36.68 -16.30 13.67
C THR A 589 35.86 -17.30 12.86
N THR A 590 34.54 -17.15 12.77
CA THR A 590 33.67 -18.07 12.02
C THR A 590 33.26 -17.53 10.65
N THR A 591 32.54 -18.33 9.85
CA THR A 591 31.85 -17.90 8.63
C THR A 591 30.42 -17.50 8.94
N TYR A 592 29.89 -16.54 8.19
CA TYR A 592 28.54 -16.02 8.38
C TYR A 592 27.76 -16.10 7.07
N ALA A 593 26.47 -16.41 7.15
CA ALA A 593 25.50 -16.00 6.15
C ALA A 593 24.55 -15.00 6.81
N ILE A 594 24.32 -13.85 6.17
CA ILE A 594 23.35 -12.86 6.60
C ILE A 594 22.20 -12.86 5.59
N ASP A 595 21.00 -13.05 6.10
CA ASP A 595 19.76 -13.06 5.31
C ASP A 595 19.22 -11.65 5.16
N PHE A 596 18.91 -10.99 6.29
CA PHE A 596 18.48 -9.60 6.31
C PHE A 596 18.83 -8.92 7.63
N ILE A 597 18.64 -7.61 7.65
CA ILE A 597 18.54 -6.84 8.90
C ILE A 597 17.16 -6.17 9.04
N SER A 598 16.73 -5.93 10.27
CA SER A 598 15.62 -5.04 10.59
C SER A 598 16.07 -3.89 11.49
N LEU A 599 15.59 -2.69 11.24
CA LEU A 599 15.94 -1.47 11.96
C LEU A 599 14.68 -0.81 12.54
N GLU A 600 14.74 -0.37 13.80
CA GLU A 600 13.61 0.23 14.51
C GLU A 600 14.07 1.38 15.41
N GLN A 601 13.32 2.49 15.40
CA GLN A 601 13.46 3.53 16.42
C GLN A 601 12.52 3.23 17.59
N VAL A 602 13.08 3.03 18.78
CA VAL A 602 12.29 2.69 19.97
C VAL A 602 12.60 3.56 21.17
N SER A 603 11.62 3.76 22.04
CA SER A 603 11.75 4.47 23.32
C SER A 603 11.01 3.72 24.44
N PRO A 604 11.50 3.72 25.69
CA PRO A 604 10.82 3.03 26.77
C PRO A 604 9.50 3.72 27.13
N LEU A 605 8.46 2.93 27.39
CA LEU A 605 7.18 3.41 27.89
C LEU A 605 7.21 3.56 29.41
N ALA A 606 6.73 4.70 29.92
CA ALA A 606 6.64 4.96 31.35
C ALA A 606 5.50 4.19 32.03
N ASN A 607 5.51 4.13 33.37
CA ASN A 607 4.38 3.62 34.15
C ASN A 607 3.12 4.44 33.81
N PRO A 608 2.03 3.81 33.31
CA PRO A 608 0.83 4.55 32.90
C PRO A 608 0.17 5.32 34.04
N ASP A 609 0.24 4.80 35.28
CA ASP A 609 -0.31 5.44 36.47
C ASP A 609 0.33 4.80 37.73
N PRO A 610 1.36 5.43 38.32
CA PRO A 610 2.02 4.91 39.53
C PRO A 610 1.08 4.70 40.73
N SER A 611 -0.11 5.31 40.74
CA SER A 611 -1.10 5.11 41.81
C SER A 611 -1.95 3.85 41.64
N LYS A 612 -1.97 3.25 40.45
CA LYS A 612 -2.79 2.06 40.11
C LYS A 612 -1.99 0.84 39.68
N TYR A 613 -0.71 1.03 39.37
CA TYR A 613 0.19 -0.03 38.93
C TYR A 613 1.30 -0.31 39.94
N VAL A 614 1.36 -1.54 40.42
CA VAL A 614 2.44 -2.00 41.29
C VAL A 614 3.70 -2.20 40.45
N THR A 615 4.83 -1.65 40.90
CA THR A 615 6.15 -1.91 40.31
C THR A 615 6.88 -2.95 41.16
N PRO A 616 7.35 -4.07 40.59
CA PRO A 616 8.13 -5.06 41.32
C PRO A 616 9.40 -4.45 41.93
N ALA A 617 9.79 -4.91 43.12
CA ALA A 617 10.97 -4.39 43.84
C ALA A 617 12.30 -4.64 43.09
N ASN A 618 12.34 -5.66 42.23
CA ASN A 618 13.47 -6.01 41.37
C ASN A 618 12.98 -6.92 40.21
N THR A 619 13.91 -7.42 39.39
CA THR A 619 13.58 -8.22 38.20
C THR A 619 13.53 -9.74 38.42
N THR A 620 13.46 -10.20 39.68
CA THR A 620 13.31 -11.63 39.98
C THR A 620 11.89 -12.12 39.75
N HIS A 621 11.74 -13.41 39.45
CA HIS A 621 10.44 -14.06 39.35
C HIS A 621 9.56 -13.81 40.60
N GLN A 622 10.11 -13.95 41.80
CA GLN A 622 9.36 -13.77 43.04
C GLN A 622 8.87 -12.33 43.22
N ALA A 623 9.65 -11.33 42.82
CA ALA A 623 9.23 -9.93 42.89
C ALA A 623 8.07 -9.62 41.94
N VAL A 624 8.07 -10.18 40.73
CA VAL A 624 6.96 -10.02 39.78
C VAL A 624 5.71 -10.75 40.29
N GLN A 625 5.84 -11.98 40.78
CA GLN A 625 4.71 -12.71 41.36
C GLN A 625 4.14 -11.98 42.59
N HIS A 626 4.99 -11.42 43.45
CA HIS A 626 4.55 -10.63 44.59
C HIS A 626 3.78 -9.37 44.17
N ALA A 627 4.19 -8.69 43.10
CA ALA A 627 3.45 -7.56 42.55
C ALA A 627 2.07 -7.97 42.02
N LEU A 628 1.96 -9.12 41.34
CA LEU A 628 0.67 -9.69 40.92
C LEU A 628 -0.22 -10.01 42.12
N ASP A 629 0.36 -10.59 43.17
CA ASP A 629 -0.34 -10.91 44.42
C ASP A 629 -0.86 -9.66 45.12
N GLN A 630 -0.06 -8.58 45.16
CA GLN A 630 -0.46 -7.28 45.71
C GLN A 630 -1.68 -6.70 44.99
N VAL A 631 -1.68 -6.74 43.64
CA VAL A 631 -2.84 -6.30 42.86
C VAL A 631 -4.05 -7.16 43.21
N ARG A 632 -3.92 -8.49 43.18
CA ARG A 632 -5.01 -9.42 43.50
C ARG A 632 -5.60 -9.16 44.89
N MET A 633 -4.75 -8.94 45.90
CA MET A 633 -5.11 -8.82 47.31
C MET A 633 -5.53 -7.41 47.74
N ASP A 634 -5.46 -6.40 46.85
CA ASP A 634 -5.86 -5.03 47.17
C ASP A 634 -7.36 -4.94 47.55
N PRO A 635 -7.68 -4.63 48.82
CA PRO A 635 -9.05 -4.56 49.28
C PRO A 635 -9.78 -3.29 48.81
N THR A 636 -9.04 -2.29 48.32
CA THR A 636 -9.62 -1.01 47.89
C THR A 636 -10.14 -1.05 46.45
N GLY A 637 -9.67 -2.02 45.66
CA GLY A 637 -9.95 -2.11 44.23
C GLY A 637 -9.26 -1.04 43.38
N ASN A 638 -8.35 -0.24 43.96
CA ASN A 638 -7.65 0.83 43.27
C ASN A 638 -6.53 0.30 42.34
N LEU A 639 -5.85 -0.78 42.75
CA LEU A 639 -4.81 -1.41 41.94
C LEU A 639 -5.42 -2.23 40.81
N ILE A 640 -5.02 -1.89 39.58
CA ILE A 640 -5.53 -2.53 38.35
C ILE A 640 -4.46 -3.35 37.62
N GLY A 641 -3.19 -3.23 38.01
CA GLY A 641 -2.12 -3.83 37.23
C GLY A 641 -0.73 -3.81 37.85
N VAL A 642 0.19 -4.45 37.14
CA VAL A 642 1.63 -4.45 37.39
C VAL A 642 2.32 -3.73 36.24
N TYR A 643 3.14 -2.75 36.56
CA TYR A 643 4.04 -2.13 35.59
C TYR A 643 5.44 -2.73 35.75
N LEU A 644 6.02 -3.16 34.63
CA LEU A 644 7.34 -3.77 34.55
C LEU A 644 8.29 -2.75 33.88
N PRO A 645 9.19 -2.11 34.64
CA PRO A 645 10.19 -1.21 34.06
C PRO A 645 11.10 -1.88 33.02
N ALA A 646 11.91 -1.08 32.35
CA ALA A 646 13.00 -1.59 31.52
C ALA A 646 13.95 -2.46 32.36
N GLY A 647 14.27 -3.65 31.88
CA GLY A 647 15.12 -4.60 32.59
C GLY A 647 15.02 -6.02 32.03
N THR A 648 15.98 -6.85 32.43
CA THR A 648 15.99 -8.29 32.14
C THR A 648 15.47 -9.06 33.35
N TYR A 649 14.38 -9.77 33.15
CA TYR A 649 13.64 -10.52 34.16
C TYR A 649 13.92 -12.01 34.03
N LYS A 650 14.68 -12.57 34.98
CA LYS A 650 14.99 -14.00 34.98
C LYS A 650 13.83 -14.77 35.57
N THR A 651 13.25 -15.68 34.80
CA THR A 651 12.09 -16.50 35.21
C THR A 651 12.41 -17.97 35.11
N GLY A 652 12.07 -18.75 36.15
CA GLY A 652 12.26 -20.20 36.17
C GLY A 652 10.96 -21.01 36.08
N GLY A 653 9.82 -20.35 35.85
CA GLY A 653 8.50 -20.96 35.76
C GLY A 653 7.42 -19.96 35.36
N LYS A 654 6.17 -20.43 35.26
CA LYS A 654 5.01 -19.59 34.92
C LYS A 654 4.48 -18.77 36.10
N PHE A 655 4.17 -17.50 35.83
CA PHE A 655 3.44 -16.64 36.76
C PHE A 655 1.98 -17.08 36.87
N GLN A 656 1.40 -16.99 38.07
CA GLN A 656 0.01 -17.37 38.34
C GLN A 656 -0.88 -16.13 38.38
N VAL A 657 -1.92 -16.10 37.53
CA VAL A 657 -2.87 -15.00 37.41
C VAL A 657 -4.28 -15.51 37.66
N HIS A 658 -4.89 -15.06 38.77
CA HIS A 658 -6.17 -15.54 39.26
C HIS A 658 -6.82 -14.51 40.19
N GLY A 659 -8.10 -14.73 40.53
CA GLY A 659 -8.87 -13.97 41.52
C GLY A 659 -9.59 -12.76 40.94
N LYS A 660 -8.94 -11.96 40.10
CA LYS A 660 -9.56 -10.84 39.37
C LYS A 660 -8.75 -10.48 38.10
N PRO A 661 -9.32 -9.71 37.15
CA PRO A 661 -8.58 -9.24 35.97
C PRO A 661 -7.39 -8.37 36.37
N VAL A 662 -6.27 -8.49 35.64
CA VAL A 662 -5.04 -7.71 35.86
C VAL A 662 -4.47 -7.18 34.55
N LYS A 663 -3.85 -5.98 34.59
CA LYS A 663 -3.05 -5.44 33.49
C LYS A 663 -1.56 -5.60 33.78
N VAL A 664 -0.85 -6.43 33.03
CA VAL A 664 0.62 -6.58 33.09
C VAL A 664 1.23 -5.81 31.93
N ILE A 665 1.87 -4.68 32.23
CA ILE A 665 2.34 -3.71 31.22
C ILE A 665 3.85 -3.50 31.36
N GLY A 666 4.62 -3.76 30.30
CA GLY A 666 6.04 -3.47 30.24
C GLY A 666 6.39 -2.11 29.65
N ALA A 667 7.68 -1.80 29.65
CA ALA A 667 8.27 -0.59 29.07
C ALA A 667 8.49 -0.68 27.55
N GLY A 668 8.03 -1.75 26.89
CA GLY A 668 8.22 -2.04 25.47
C GLY A 668 9.03 -3.33 25.25
N PRO A 669 8.81 -4.06 24.14
CA PRO A 669 9.47 -5.36 23.89
C PRO A 669 10.99 -5.33 23.87
N TRP A 670 11.59 -4.20 23.49
CA TRP A 670 13.04 -4.02 23.53
C TRP A 670 13.59 -3.80 24.94
N TYR A 671 12.74 -3.35 25.88
CA TYR A 671 13.14 -2.85 27.19
C TYR A 671 12.81 -3.81 28.33
N THR A 672 11.59 -4.34 28.38
CA THR A 672 11.16 -5.32 29.39
C THR A 672 11.30 -6.72 28.82
N ARG A 673 12.34 -7.44 29.24
CA ARG A 673 12.73 -8.72 28.63
C ARG A 673 12.68 -9.85 29.65
N PHE A 674 11.72 -10.76 29.53
CA PHE A 674 11.75 -12.03 30.26
C PHE A 674 12.71 -13.00 29.59
N VAL A 675 13.54 -13.67 30.40
CA VAL A 675 14.53 -14.64 29.91
C VAL A 675 14.48 -15.92 30.74
N ALA A 676 14.53 -17.06 30.07
CA ALA A 676 14.71 -18.36 30.71
C ALA A 676 16.14 -18.47 31.32
N PRO A 677 16.36 -19.36 32.30
CA PRO A 677 17.68 -19.52 32.91
C PRO A 677 18.69 -20.08 31.90
N SER A 678 19.86 -19.45 31.79
CA SER A 678 20.88 -19.81 30.79
C SER A 678 21.60 -21.13 31.07
N ASN A 679 21.51 -21.64 32.31
CA ASN A 679 22.07 -22.91 32.75
C ASN A 679 21.08 -24.09 32.65
N GLN A 680 19.92 -23.87 32.02
CA GLN A 680 18.90 -24.86 31.75
C GLN A 680 18.57 -24.87 30.25
N SER A 681 17.84 -25.89 29.83
CA SER A 681 17.18 -25.97 28.52
C SER A 681 15.71 -26.32 28.74
N ASN A 682 14.87 -25.92 27.79
CA ASN A 682 13.47 -26.32 27.72
C ASN A 682 12.65 -25.96 28.98
N THR A 683 12.90 -24.78 29.55
CA THR A 683 12.24 -24.30 30.77
C THR A 683 10.87 -23.69 30.45
N ASP A 684 9.80 -24.26 31.00
CA ASP A 684 8.43 -23.78 30.82
C ASP A 684 8.16 -22.48 31.60
N ILE A 685 8.38 -21.34 30.94
CA ILE A 685 8.14 -19.99 31.47
C ILE A 685 6.97 -19.32 30.75
N GLY A 686 6.33 -18.34 31.41
CA GLY A 686 5.17 -17.65 30.85
C GLY A 686 4.13 -17.29 31.89
N PHE A 687 2.86 -17.37 31.51
CA PHE A 687 1.71 -17.08 32.36
C PHE A 687 0.73 -18.25 32.35
N ASN A 688 0.28 -18.62 33.55
CA ASN A 688 -0.89 -19.47 33.75
C ASN A 688 -2.04 -18.60 34.24
N VAL A 689 -3.13 -18.61 33.49
CA VAL A 689 -4.30 -17.76 33.74
C VAL A 689 -5.53 -18.64 33.85
N VAL A 690 -6.38 -18.35 34.84
CA VAL A 690 -7.64 -19.07 35.07
C VAL A 690 -8.84 -18.13 34.92
N ALA A 691 -10.05 -18.70 34.77
CA ALA A 691 -11.30 -17.98 34.50
C ALA A 691 -11.60 -16.79 35.44
N SER A 692 -11.18 -16.87 36.71
CA SER A 692 -11.36 -15.75 37.67
C SER A 692 -10.57 -14.48 37.29
N ALA A 693 -9.68 -14.55 36.30
CA ALA A 693 -8.92 -13.43 35.75
C ALA A 693 -9.30 -13.08 34.30
N ASN A 694 -10.47 -13.51 33.82
CA ASN A 694 -11.04 -13.06 32.55
C ASN A 694 -11.00 -11.53 32.44
N GLY A 695 -10.66 -10.98 31.29
CA GLY A 695 -10.48 -9.53 31.13
C GLY A 695 -9.03 -9.03 31.34
N SER A 696 -8.06 -9.91 31.60
CA SER A 696 -6.68 -9.47 31.83
C SER A 696 -5.98 -9.04 30.54
N THR A 697 -5.02 -8.13 30.69
CA THR A 697 -4.20 -7.58 29.60
C THR A 697 -2.72 -7.87 29.84
N PHE A 698 -2.02 -8.30 28.78
CA PHE A 698 -0.58 -8.51 28.76
C PHE A 698 0.00 -7.68 27.61
N ALA A 699 0.85 -6.69 27.91
CA ALA A 699 1.35 -5.82 26.85
C ALA A 699 2.77 -5.27 27.05
N ASN A 700 3.43 -4.97 25.93
CA ASN A 700 4.68 -4.20 25.86
C ASN A 700 5.90 -4.85 26.53
N PHE A 701 6.12 -6.15 26.32
CA PHE A 701 7.31 -6.85 26.82
C PHE A 701 7.69 -8.03 25.90
N SER A 702 8.86 -8.63 26.13
CA SER A 702 9.32 -9.79 25.38
C SER A 702 9.58 -11.02 26.26
N TYR A 703 9.58 -12.20 25.64
CA TYR A 703 9.91 -13.50 26.23
C TYR A 703 10.94 -14.22 25.36
N PHE A 704 12.14 -14.44 25.91
CA PHE A 704 13.19 -15.23 25.28
C PHE A 704 13.36 -16.53 26.06
N GLY A 705 12.99 -17.65 25.43
CA GLY A 705 13.14 -18.97 26.00
C GLY A 705 14.53 -19.56 25.86
N ASN A 706 14.64 -20.83 26.24
CA ASN A 706 15.85 -21.63 26.11
C ASN A 706 15.54 -23.00 25.50
N TYR A 707 14.42 -23.12 24.76
CA TYR A 707 14.13 -24.31 23.98
C TYR A 707 15.06 -24.38 22.77
N ASN A 708 15.52 -25.56 22.43
CA ASN A 708 16.34 -25.80 21.22
C ASN A 708 15.87 -27.02 20.40
N ILE A 709 14.73 -27.59 20.78
CA ILE A 709 14.05 -28.69 20.09
C ILE A 709 12.59 -28.66 20.52
N ARG A 710 11.70 -29.17 19.66
CA ARG A 710 10.28 -29.28 19.94
C ARG A 710 10.00 -30.24 21.10
N GLU A 711 9.16 -29.81 22.02
CA GLU A 711 8.57 -30.62 23.09
C GLU A 711 7.05 -30.35 23.15
N ASP A 712 6.25 -31.37 22.87
CA ASP A 712 4.79 -31.25 22.91
C ASP A 712 4.28 -31.27 24.37
N GLY A 713 3.39 -30.34 24.72
CA GLY A 713 2.91 -30.13 26.10
C GLY A 713 3.33 -28.78 26.71
N PRO A 714 4.55 -28.62 27.25
CA PRO A 714 5.04 -27.36 27.86
C PRO A 714 5.46 -26.29 26.81
N GLY A 715 5.96 -25.14 27.26
CA GLY A 715 6.69 -24.16 26.44
C GLY A 715 5.84 -23.08 25.77
N LYS A 716 4.59 -22.90 26.21
CA LYS A 716 3.69 -21.85 25.70
C LYS A 716 3.75 -20.63 26.63
N VAL A 717 4.09 -19.45 26.11
CA VAL A 717 4.10 -18.23 26.92
C VAL A 717 2.72 -17.98 27.53
N PHE A 718 1.67 -18.13 26.72
CA PHE A 718 0.27 -18.08 27.14
C PHE A 718 -0.41 -19.42 26.84
N ALA A 719 -0.65 -20.21 27.89
CA ALA A 719 -1.45 -21.44 27.81
C ALA A 719 -2.79 -21.17 28.50
N PHE A 720 -3.80 -20.81 27.71
CA PHE A 720 -5.08 -20.31 28.23
C PHE A 720 -6.15 -21.39 28.05
N ASN A 721 -6.84 -21.71 29.13
CA ASN A 721 -7.91 -22.70 29.14
C ASN A 721 -9.14 -22.10 29.84
N ASP A 722 -10.31 -22.17 29.19
CA ASP A 722 -11.59 -21.72 29.74
C ASP A 722 -11.56 -20.26 30.24
N VAL A 723 -10.95 -19.37 29.44
CA VAL A 723 -10.87 -17.93 29.73
C VAL A 723 -11.49 -17.09 28.63
N ALA A 724 -11.86 -15.86 28.96
CA ALA A 724 -12.49 -14.96 28.02
C ALA A 724 -12.06 -13.49 28.22
N ASN A 725 -12.30 -12.69 27.18
CA ASN A 725 -12.09 -11.23 27.17
C ASN A 725 -10.62 -10.83 27.39
N MET A 726 -9.67 -11.65 26.96
CA MET A 726 -8.25 -11.40 27.19
C MET A 726 -7.68 -10.43 26.15
N THR A 727 -6.60 -9.73 26.49
CA THR A 727 -5.83 -8.92 25.53
C THR A 727 -4.34 -9.23 25.63
N ILE A 728 -3.73 -9.59 24.50
CA ILE A 728 -2.29 -9.73 24.32
C ILE A 728 -1.87 -8.71 23.27
N ASP A 729 -1.01 -7.76 23.60
CA ASP A 729 -0.69 -6.62 22.73
C ASP A 729 0.81 -6.30 22.74
N ASN A 730 1.42 -6.21 21.56
CA ASN A 730 2.82 -5.79 21.41
C ASN A 730 3.77 -6.65 22.26
N ILE A 731 3.71 -7.97 22.05
CA ILE A 731 4.61 -8.95 22.66
C ILE A 731 5.64 -9.44 21.64
N TRP A 732 6.87 -9.66 22.07
CA TRP A 732 7.91 -10.33 21.26
C TRP A 732 8.32 -11.65 21.90
N VAL A 733 8.13 -12.78 21.20
CA VAL A 733 8.50 -14.12 21.70
C VAL A 733 9.54 -14.78 20.80
N GLU A 734 10.58 -15.37 21.39
CA GLU A 734 11.54 -16.25 20.72
C GLU A 734 11.93 -17.46 21.56
N HIS A 735 12.36 -18.53 20.88
CA HIS A 735 12.93 -19.75 21.47
C HIS A 735 12.02 -20.42 22.52
N GLN A 736 10.71 -20.40 22.23
CA GLN A 736 9.63 -21.07 22.95
C GLN A 736 8.96 -22.12 22.06
N MET A 737 8.03 -22.93 22.60
CA MET A 737 7.18 -23.76 21.74
C MET A 737 6.20 -22.90 20.97
N CYS A 738 5.43 -22.08 21.69
CA CYS A 738 4.45 -21.17 21.10
C CYS A 738 4.41 -19.85 21.87
N MET A 739 3.96 -18.78 21.23
CA MET A 739 3.48 -17.62 22.00
C MET A 739 2.16 -17.98 22.69
N PHE A 740 1.20 -18.54 21.94
CA PHE A 740 -0.15 -18.75 22.43
C PHE A 740 -0.74 -20.10 22.01
N TRP A 741 -1.32 -20.81 22.98
CA TRP A 741 -2.21 -21.95 22.74
C TRP A 741 -3.44 -21.81 23.63
N GLY A 742 -4.61 -21.67 23.00
CA GLY A 742 -5.90 -21.47 23.68
C GLY A 742 -6.83 -22.66 23.51
N GLN A 743 -7.41 -23.14 24.61
CA GLN A 743 -8.48 -24.14 24.62
C GLN A 743 -9.75 -23.52 25.20
N ASN A 744 -10.85 -23.52 24.44
CA ASN A 744 -12.11 -22.89 24.86
C ASN A 744 -11.92 -21.44 25.32
N VAL A 745 -11.27 -20.63 24.46
CA VAL A 745 -10.97 -19.22 24.74
C VAL A 745 -11.87 -18.32 23.90
N ASP A 746 -12.52 -17.36 24.54
CA ASP A 746 -13.52 -16.51 23.88
C ASP A 746 -13.22 -15.01 23.94
N ASN A 747 -13.68 -14.27 22.93
CA ASN A 747 -13.67 -12.81 22.90
C ASN A 747 -12.28 -12.19 23.19
N THR A 748 -11.22 -12.89 22.81
CA THR A 748 -9.83 -12.50 23.10
C THR A 748 -9.20 -11.79 21.91
N VAL A 749 -8.41 -10.75 22.18
CA VAL A 749 -7.66 -10.01 21.17
C VAL A 749 -6.15 -10.26 21.30
N ILE A 750 -5.50 -10.69 20.23
CA ILE A 750 -4.04 -10.84 20.13
C ILE A 750 -3.55 -9.93 19.01
N LYS A 751 -2.72 -8.92 19.32
CA LYS A 751 -2.29 -7.93 18.33
C LYS A 751 -0.89 -7.38 18.46
N ASN A 752 -0.39 -6.79 17.37
CA ASN A 752 0.87 -6.04 17.27
C ASN A 752 2.13 -6.83 17.67
N SER A 753 2.08 -8.16 17.65
CA SER A 753 3.10 -9.01 18.24
C SER A 753 4.07 -9.60 17.21
N ARG A 754 5.28 -9.93 17.68
CA ARG A 754 6.37 -10.57 16.93
C ARG A 754 6.61 -11.96 17.51
N ILE A 755 6.47 -13.01 16.71
CA ILE A 755 6.70 -14.39 17.17
C ILE A 755 7.73 -15.04 16.26
N ARG A 756 8.94 -15.27 16.74
CA ARG A 756 10.06 -15.67 15.88
C ARG A 756 10.78 -16.88 16.44
N ASN A 757 11.29 -17.75 15.58
CA ASN A 757 12.16 -18.87 15.97
C ASN A 757 11.55 -19.71 17.11
N VAL A 758 10.24 -19.97 17.02
CA VAL A 758 9.52 -20.87 17.93
C VAL A 758 9.50 -22.28 17.34
N PHE A 759 9.44 -23.31 18.19
CA PHE A 759 9.60 -24.70 17.76
C PHE A 759 8.29 -25.42 17.40
N ALA A 760 7.15 -24.75 17.57
CA ALA A 760 5.85 -25.16 17.09
C ALA A 760 5.09 -23.94 16.54
N ASP A 761 3.78 -23.86 16.78
CA ASP A 761 2.89 -22.80 16.29
C ASP A 761 3.24 -21.43 16.91
N ALA A 762 2.92 -20.31 16.24
CA ALA A 762 2.93 -19.01 16.93
C ALA A 762 1.67 -18.82 17.77
N VAL A 763 0.49 -18.98 17.14
CA VAL A 763 -0.83 -18.81 17.76
C VAL A 763 -1.76 -19.94 17.29
N ASN A 764 -2.30 -20.71 18.24
CA ASN A 764 -3.32 -21.72 17.96
C ASN A 764 -4.52 -21.59 18.93
N PHE A 765 -5.73 -21.67 18.38
CA PHE A 765 -6.99 -21.72 19.12
C PHE A 765 -7.72 -23.04 18.85
N THR A 766 -8.20 -23.67 19.91
CA THR A 766 -8.81 -24.99 19.86
C THR A 766 -10.03 -25.10 20.77
N ASN A 767 -10.77 -26.20 20.67
CA ASN A 767 -11.72 -26.62 21.72
C ASN A 767 -12.87 -25.66 22.00
N GLY A 768 -13.53 -25.16 20.95
CA GLY A 768 -14.71 -24.30 21.08
C GLY A 768 -14.35 -22.83 21.29
N SER A 769 -13.16 -22.41 20.86
CA SER A 769 -12.73 -21.01 20.97
C SER A 769 -13.51 -20.12 19.99
N THR A 770 -14.20 -19.10 20.49
CA THR A 770 -15.10 -18.27 19.68
C THR A 770 -14.84 -16.76 19.74
N ASN A 771 -15.18 -16.07 18.65
CA ASN A 771 -15.20 -14.61 18.58
C ASN A 771 -13.85 -13.94 18.93
N ASN A 772 -12.74 -14.63 18.70
CA ASN A 772 -11.40 -14.09 18.94
C ASN A 772 -10.92 -13.26 17.75
N LEU A 773 -10.09 -12.26 18.02
CA LEU A 773 -9.45 -11.41 17.02
C LEU A 773 -7.92 -11.54 17.11
N VAL A 774 -7.31 -12.13 16.09
CA VAL A 774 -5.85 -12.17 15.91
C VAL A 774 -5.50 -11.17 14.81
N THR A 775 -4.92 -10.02 15.17
CA THR A 775 -4.74 -8.91 14.21
C THR A 775 -3.37 -8.25 14.26
N ASN A 776 -2.79 -7.90 13.11
CA ASN A 776 -1.52 -7.16 13.02
C ASN A 776 -0.34 -7.88 13.72
N ASN A 777 -0.16 -9.18 13.49
CA ASN A 777 0.94 -9.95 14.07
C ASN A 777 1.86 -10.48 12.97
N GLU A 778 3.17 -10.48 13.26
CA GLU A 778 4.18 -11.10 12.40
C GLU A 778 4.75 -12.35 13.06
N ALA A 779 4.74 -13.46 12.33
CA ALA A 779 5.44 -14.69 12.68
C ALA A 779 6.62 -14.93 11.71
N ARG A 780 7.76 -15.38 12.24
CA ARG A 780 8.93 -15.78 11.46
C ARG A 780 9.55 -17.08 11.92
N SER A 781 9.99 -17.91 10.97
CA SER A 781 10.73 -19.14 11.27
C SER A 781 10.03 -20.05 12.31
N THR A 782 8.70 -20.19 12.22
CA THR A 782 7.95 -21.06 13.15
C THR A 782 8.18 -22.53 12.82
N GLY A 783 8.20 -23.36 13.86
CA GLY A 783 8.43 -24.81 13.77
C GLY A 783 7.16 -25.65 13.65
N ASP A 784 6.02 -25.01 13.50
CA ASP A 784 4.78 -25.58 12.98
C ASP A 784 3.92 -24.43 12.41
N ASP A 785 2.61 -24.65 12.26
CA ASP A 785 1.67 -23.70 11.69
C ASP A 785 1.79 -22.32 12.37
N SER A 786 2.17 -21.27 11.63
CA SER A 786 2.41 -19.97 12.26
C SER A 786 1.12 -19.45 12.91
N PHE A 787 0.02 -19.44 12.17
CA PHE A 787 -1.31 -19.14 12.69
C PHE A 787 -2.24 -20.32 12.44
N ALA A 788 -2.88 -20.82 13.49
CA ALA A 788 -3.74 -21.99 13.41
C ALA A 788 -5.08 -21.79 14.11
N LEU A 789 -6.10 -22.45 13.57
CA LEU A 789 -7.39 -22.69 14.22
C LEU A 789 -7.72 -24.17 14.08
N PHE A 790 -7.78 -24.90 15.19
CA PHE A 790 -7.99 -26.35 15.22
C PHE A 790 -9.26 -26.74 15.97
N ASN A 791 -10.31 -27.16 15.25
CA ASN A 791 -11.63 -27.49 15.80
C ASN A 791 -11.68 -28.86 16.52
N ALA A 792 -10.70 -29.10 17.39
CA ALA A 792 -10.72 -30.21 18.33
C ALA A 792 -11.85 -30.03 19.35
N VAL A 793 -12.33 -31.15 19.88
CA VAL A 793 -13.39 -31.23 20.89
C VAL A 793 -13.05 -32.28 21.95
N ASP A 794 -11.78 -32.62 22.05
CA ASP A 794 -11.19 -33.64 22.94
C ASP A 794 -11.18 -33.26 24.42
N THR A 795 -11.45 -32.00 24.75
CA THR A 795 -11.80 -31.55 26.11
C THR A 795 -13.25 -31.86 26.50
N GLY A 796 -14.07 -32.37 25.57
CA GLY A 796 -15.49 -32.65 25.79
C GLY A 796 -16.42 -31.46 25.56
N THR A 797 -15.94 -30.37 24.95
CA THR A 797 -16.77 -29.20 24.63
C THR A 797 -17.89 -29.51 23.63
N SER A 798 -19.07 -28.91 23.85
CA SER A 798 -20.18 -28.94 22.89
C SER A 798 -20.04 -27.91 21.77
N GLU A 799 -19.14 -26.94 21.93
CA GLU A 799 -18.99 -25.81 21.01
C GLU A 799 -17.95 -26.07 19.92
N ASP A 800 -18.19 -25.53 18.73
CA ASP A 800 -17.20 -25.48 17.65
C ASP A 800 -16.45 -24.14 17.67
N ASN A 801 -15.24 -24.12 17.15
CA ASN A 801 -14.52 -22.89 16.84
C ASN A 801 -15.30 -22.09 15.78
N GLN A 802 -15.80 -20.91 16.16
CA GLN A 802 -16.60 -20.06 15.28
C GLN A 802 -16.45 -18.56 15.57
N GLY A 803 -16.75 -17.73 14.56
CA GLY A 803 -16.74 -16.28 14.71
C GLY A 803 -15.34 -15.67 14.87
N ASN A 804 -14.28 -16.46 14.73
CA ASN A 804 -12.91 -15.98 14.88
C ASN A 804 -12.48 -15.18 13.65
N VAL A 805 -11.71 -14.12 13.87
CA VAL A 805 -11.14 -13.27 12.82
C VAL A 805 -9.63 -13.22 12.96
N TYR A 806 -8.94 -13.63 11.89
CA TYR A 806 -7.49 -13.55 11.75
C TYR A 806 -7.22 -12.55 10.63
N GLU A 807 -6.64 -11.40 10.94
CA GLU A 807 -6.45 -10.35 9.94
C GLU A 807 -5.12 -9.61 10.01
N LYS A 808 -4.63 -9.09 8.89
CA LYS A 808 -3.36 -8.33 8.84
C LYS A 808 -2.20 -9.14 9.42
N LEU A 809 -2.03 -10.38 8.95
CA LEU A 809 -1.02 -11.31 9.48
C LEU A 809 0.10 -11.51 8.47
N THR A 810 1.33 -11.47 8.95
CA THR A 810 2.52 -11.77 8.15
C THR A 810 3.16 -13.06 8.67
N SER A 811 3.41 -14.02 7.79
CA SER A 811 4.14 -15.25 8.10
C SER A 811 5.30 -15.41 7.15
N LEU A 812 6.54 -15.35 7.65
CA LEU A 812 7.74 -15.53 6.82
C LEU A 812 8.49 -16.77 7.28
N LEU A 813 9.04 -17.52 6.33
CA LEU A 813 10.08 -18.51 6.61
C LEU A 813 9.63 -19.66 7.52
N THR A 814 8.32 -19.95 7.59
CA THR A 814 7.78 -21.10 8.33
C THR A 814 8.48 -22.37 7.85
N TRP A 815 9.30 -22.98 8.71
CA TRP A 815 10.21 -24.03 8.27
C TRP A 815 9.54 -25.41 8.31
N ARG A 816 8.52 -25.57 9.15
CA ARG A 816 7.67 -26.77 9.24
C ARG A 816 6.19 -26.35 9.25
N ALA A 817 5.35 -27.12 8.56
CA ALA A 817 3.92 -26.84 8.37
C ALA A 817 3.67 -25.46 7.71
N SER A 818 2.52 -24.84 7.96
CA SER A 818 1.96 -23.77 7.12
C SER A 818 2.11 -22.37 7.71
N GLY A 819 2.05 -21.33 6.89
CA GLY A 819 1.93 -19.96 7.44
C GLY A 819 0.54 -19.71 8.05
N LEU A 820 -0.50 -20.32 7.49
CA LEU A 820 -1.84 -20.36 8.07
C LEU A 820 -2.44 -21.75 7.91
N ALA A 821 -3.03 -22.28 8.98
CA ALA A 821 -3.79 -23.52 8.93
C ALA A 821 -5.19 -23.40 9.54
N VAL A 822 -6.17 -23.90 8.81
CA VAL A 822 -7.58 -23.86 9.18
C VAL A 822 -8.12 -25.28 9.18
N TYR A 823 -8.44 -25.78 10.37
CA TYR A 823 -8.90 -27.14 10.55
C TYR A 823 -10.30 -27.17 11.16
N GLY A 824 -11.30 -27.36 10.30
CA GLY A 824 -12.71 -27.44 10.70
C GLY A 824 -13.29 -26.13 11.24
N GLY A 825 -14.42 -26.23 11.94
CA GLY A 825 -15.17 -25.08 12.45
C GLY A 825 -16.02 -24.39 11.36
N TYR A 826 -16.62 -23.25 11.69
CA TYR A 826 -17.46 -22.51 10.76
C TYR A 826 -17.56 -21.02 11.10
N ASN A 827 -18.00 -20.20 10.14
CA ASN A 827 -18.16 -18.75 10.33
C ASN A 827 -16.86 -18.06 10.84
N ASN A 828 -15.71 -18.56 10.41
CA ASN A 828 -14.40 -17.96 10.72
C ASN A 828 -13.90 -17.17 9.49
N THR A 829 -13.18 -16.08 9.72
CA THR A 829 -12.67 -15.20 8.66
C THR A 829 -11.16 -15.01 8.78
N PHE A 830 -10.45 -15.20 7.68
CA PHE A 830 -9.00 -15.01 7.56
C PHE A 830 -8.74 -14.00 6.44
N ARG A 831 -8.17 -12.83 6.74
CA ARG A 831 -8.07 -11.77 5.73
C ARG A 831 -6.86 -10.87 5.78
N ASN A 832 -6.45 -10.29 4.64
CA ASN A 832 -5.29 -9.40 4.55
C ASN A 832 -4.02 -10.09 5.07
N ILE A 833 -3.70 -11.27 4.54
CA ILE A 833 -2.60 -12.10 5.03
C ILE A 833 -1.48 -12.17 3.98
N TYR A 834 -0.24 -12.05 4.45
CA TYR A 834 0.97 -12.19 3.64
C TYR A 834 1.77 -13.38 4.13
N ILE A 835 2.04 -14.36 3.26
CA ILE A 835 2.83 -15.54 3.59
C ILE A 835 3.93 -15.69 2.54
N ALA A 836 5.18 -15.77 3.01
CA ALA A 836 6.32 -15.96 2.14
C ALA A 836 7.28 -17.04 2.65
N ASP A 837 7.86 -17.75 1.68
CA ASP A 837 9.03 -18.61 1.89
C ASP A 837 8.83 -19.79 2.86
N THR A 838 7.69 -20.48 2.81
CA THR A 838 7.53 -21.75 3.55
C THR A 838 8.53 -22.80 3.05
N LEU A 839 9.12 -23.57 3.96
CA LEU A 839 10.22 -24.48 3.60
C LEU A 839 9.71 -25.87 3.17
N ALA A 840 8.92 -26.52 4.02
CA ALA A 840 8.56 -27.93 3.85
C ALA A 840 7.07 -28.17 3.52
N TYR A 841 6.21 -27.15 3.65
CA TYR A 841 4.76 -27.31 3.55
C TYR A 841 4.08 -26.15 2.82
N SER A 842 2.75 -26.21 2.77
CA SER A 842 1.92 -25.20 2.10
C SER A 842 2.02 -23.82 2.73
N GLY A 843 1.71 -22.78 1.96
CA GLY A 843 1.47 -21.44 2.53
C GLY A 843 0.21 -21.44 3.39
N ILE A 844 -0.89 -21.94 2.82
CA ILE A 844 -2.16 -22.16 3.53
C ILE A 844 -2.54 -23.64 3.47
N THR A 845 -2.95 -24.17 4.62
CA THR A 845 -3.64 -25.46 4.73
C THR A 845 -5.08 -25.25 5.18
N VAL A 846 -6.03 -25.81 4.43
CA VAL A 846 -7.42 -25.95 4.85
C VAL A 846 -7.73 -27.43 4.85
N SER A 847 -7.99 -28.00 6.02
CA SER A 847 -8.06 -29.46 6.17
C SER A 847 -9.16 -29.91 7.13
N SER A 848 -9.78 -31.05 6.85
CA SER A 848 -10.72 -31.72 7.77
C SER A 848 -10.11 -32.96 8.43
N LEU A 849 -8.78 -33.02 8.54
CA LEU A 849 -8.05 -34.09 9.21
C LEU A 849 -8.10 -33.90 10.73
N ASP A 850 -8.47 -34.95 11.46
CA ASP A 850 -8.59 -34.94 12.93
C ASP A 850 -7.29 -35.21 13.69
N PHE A 851 -6.23 -35.63 13.00
CA PHE A 851 -4.94 -36.00 13.58
C PHE A 851 -5.05 -37.05 14.72
N GLY A 852 -6.12 -37.85 14.74
CA GLY A 852 -6.39 -38.82 15.81
C GLY A 852 -7.07 -38.26 17.06
N PHE A 853 -7.47 -36.99 17.06
CA PHE A 853 -8.22 -36.36 18.16
C PHE A 853 -9.73 -36.39 17.93
N ALA A 854 -10.52 -36.22 19.00
CA ALA A 854 -11.94 -35.92 18.84
C ALA A 854 -12.06 -34.55 18.16
N PHE A 855 -12.70 -34.51 16.99
CA PHE A 855 -12.65 -33.36 16.09
C PHE A 855 -13.94 -33.27 15.27
N ARG A 856 -14.39 -32.04 14.97
CA ARG A 856 -15.52 -31.78 14.07
C ARG A 856 -15.04 -30.99 12.85
N GLY A 857 -15.50 -31.42 11.66
CA GLY A 857 -15.13 -30.83 10.38
C GLY A 857 -15.74 -29.45 10.15
N PHE A 858 -15.90 -29.08 8.88
CA PHE A 858 -16.45 -27.78 8.52
C PHE A 858 -17.99 -27.75 8.59
N GLY A 859 -18.51 -26.69 9.21
CA GLY A 859 -19.96 -26.43 9.27
C GLY A 859 -20.55 -25.93 7.95
N THR A 860 -21.87 -25.71 7.92
CA THR A 860 -22.57 -25.19 6.72
C THR A 860 -22.46 -23.68 6.57
N SER A 861 -22.23 -22.95 7.67
CA SER A 861 -21.91 -21.53 7.61
C SER A 861 -20.48 -21.33 7.09
N PRO A 862 -20.26 -20.48 6.08
CA PRO A 862 -18.97 -20.46 5.41
C PRO A 862 -17.78 -20.06 6.27
N THR A 863 -16.62 -20.66 6.00
CA THR A 863 -15.30 -20.17 6.39
C THR A 863 -14.73 -19.34 5.24
N ASN A 864 -14.32 -18.11 5.53
CA ASN A 864 -13.87 -17.14 4.53
C ASN A 864 -12.35 -16.92 4.63
N ILE A 865 -11.66 -16.99 3.49
CA ILE A 865 -10.26 -16.62 3.34
C ILE A 865 -10.19 -15.55 2.24
N GLU A 866 -9.78 -14.34 2.56
CA GLU A 866 -9.85 -13.22 1.60
C GLU A 866 -8.63 -12.30 1.61
N HIS A 867 -8.27 -11.69 0.46
CA HIS A 867 -7.15 -10.76 0.38
C HIS A 867 -5.83 -11.37 0.89
N VAL A 868 -5.36 -12.44 0.24
CA VAL A 868 -4.13 -13.15 0.63
C VAL A 868 -3.05 -13.05 -0.45
N SER A 869 -1.79 -13.00 -0.03
CA SER A 869 -0.62 -13.19 -0.89
C SER A 869 0.24 -14.36 -0.40
N LEU A 870 0.53 -15.29 -1.31
CA LEU A 870 1.36 -16.47 -1.09
C LEU A 870 2.55 -16.43 -2.03
N ILE A 871 3.75 -16.21 -1.50
CA ILE A 871 4.95 -15.98 -2.30
C ILE A 871 5.98 -17.05 -1.98
N ARG A 872 6.41 -17.81 -2.99
CA ARG A 872 7.46 -18.84 -2.81
C ARG A 872 7.11 -19.87 -1.74
N THR A 873 5.82 -20.18 -1.61
CA THR A 873 5.29 -21.16 -0.67
C THR A 873 5.08 -22.52 -1.33
N GLY A 874 4.89 -23.54 -0.49
CA GLY A 874 4.92 -24.95 -0.88
C GLY A 874 6.29 -25.57 -0.57
N GLY A 875 6.31 -26.89 -0.47
CA GLY A 875 7.50 -27.64 -0.07
C GLY A 875 7.24 -29.15 -0.16
N HIS A 876 8.10 -29.95 0.46
CA HIS A 876 7.89 -31.40 0.56
C HIS A 876 7.97 -31.86 2.01
N PHE A 877 7.11 -32.83 2.34
CA PHE A 877 6.97 -33.39 3.69
C PHE A 877 6.50 -34.84 3.57
N TRP A 878 6.67 -35.65 4.61
CA TRP A 878 6.27 -37.08 4.62
C TRP A 878 6.87 -37.88 3.45
N GLY A 879 8.19 -37.70 3.24
CA GLY A 879 8.94 -38.39 2.20
C GLY A 879 8.68 -37.79 0.81
N ASN A 880 7.94 -38.50 -0.05
CA ASN A 880 7.80 -38.15 -1.47
C ASN A 880 6.60 -37.22 -1.77
N GLN A 881 5.92 -36.67 -0.77
CA GLN A 881 4.74 -35.83 -0.97
C GLN A 881 5.15 -34.36 -1.15
N THR A 882 4.65 -33.73 -2.21
CA THR A 882 4.80 -32.30 -2.45
C THR A 882 3.55 -31.55 -2.02
N PHE A 883 3.75 -30.32 -1.56
CA PHE A 883 2.72 -29.43 -1.05
C PHE A 883 2.64 -28.15 -1.90
N PRO A 884 1.42 -27.68 -2.23
CA PRO A 884 1.18 -26.48 -3.03
C PRO A 884 1.37 -25.20 -2.20
N ALA A 885 1.18 -24.03 -2.80
CA ALA A 885 0.98 -22.81 -2.04
C ALA A 885 -0.32 -22.83 -1.20
N LEU A 886 -1.42 -23.34 -1.75
CA LEU A 886 -2.72 -23.51 -1.06
C LEU A 886 -3.21 -24.95 -1.15
N TRP A 887 -3.35 -25.62 0.00
CA TRP A 887 -3.80 -27.00 0.08
C TRP A 887 -5.20 -27.12 0.66
N LEU A 888 -6.09 -27.77 -0.08
CA LEU A 888 -7.48 -28.05 0.26
C LEU A 888 -7.63 -29.57 0.44
N PHE A 889 -7.58 -30.02 1.69
CA PHE A 889 -7.54 -31.43 2.05
C PHE A 889 -8.82 -31.90 2.76
N SER A 890 -9.68 -32.60 2.02
CA SER A 890 -10.81 -33.29 2.63
C SER A 890 -10.36 -34.63 3.19
N ALA A 891 -10.43 -34.79 4.50
CA ALA A 891 -9.88 -35.95 5.18
C ALA A 891 -10.92 -36.69 6.02
N SER A 892 -10.75 -36.74 7.34
CA SER A 892 -11.50 -37.65 8.22
C SER A 892 -12.83 -37.10 8.74
N LYS A 893 -13.19 -35.88 8.35
CA LYS A 893 -14.49 -35.23 8.62
C LYS A 893 -14.99 -34.45 7.40
N GLU A 894 -16.21 -33.95 7.49
CA GLU A 894 -16.86 -33.16 6.44
C GLU A 894 -16.02 -31.95 5.99
N PHE A 895 -15.96 -31.76 4.67
CA PHE A 895 -15.30 -30.62 4.03
C PHE A 895 -16.30 -29.87 3.14
N ARG A 896 -16.76 -28.72 3.63
CA ARG A 896 -17.82 -27.91 3.01
C ARG A 896 -17.77 -26.45 3.46
N GLY A 897 -18.52 -25.58 2.79
CA GLY A 897 -18.67 -24.18 3.22
C GLY A 897 -17.39 -23.38 3.12
N ILE A 898 -16.55 -23.60 2.10
CA ILE A 898 -15.28 -22.89 1.96
C ILE A 898 -15.41 -21.76 0.93
N ARG A 899 -15.01 -20.55 1.30
CA ARG A 899 -15.00 -19.36 0.43
C ARG A 899 -13.60 -18.76 0.43
N ILE A 900 -12.97 -18.72 -0.74
CA ILE A 900 -11.63 -18.15 -0.89
C ILE A 900 -11.71 -17.05 -1.95
N ASN A 901 -11.35 -15.81 -1.61
CA ASN A 901 -11.51 -14.67 -2.51
C ASN A 901 -10.29 -13.75 -2.55
N ASP A 902 -9.90 -13.24 -3.71
CA ASP A 902 -8.75 -12.34 -3.87
C ASP A 902 -7.45 -12.93 -3.28
N VAL A 903 -7.00 -14.03 -3.87
CA VAL A 903 -5.74 -14.68 -3.50
C VAL A 903 -4.77 -14.59 -4.65
N GLU A 904 -3.59 -14.04 -4.36
CA GLU A 904 -2.47 -13.99 -5.28
C GLU A 904 -1.41 -15.02 -4.86
N ILE A 905 -1.07 -15.92 -5.77
CA ILE A 905 -0.03 -16.93 -5.60
C ILE A 905 1.10 -16.61 -6.59
N ILE A 906 2.32 -16.49 -6.08
CA ILE A 906 3.48 -16.08 -6.86
C ILE A 906 4.63 -17.02 -6.58
N ASP A 907 5.19 -17.57 -7.66
CA ASP A 907 6.41 -18.36 -7.62
C ASP A 907 6.34 -19.58 -6.67
N PRO A 908 5.24 -20.39 -6.68
CA PRO A 908 5.10 -21.53 -5.78
C PRO A 908 6.23 -22.56 -5.98
N THR A 909 6.62 -23.26 -4.92
CA THR A 909 7.71 -24.28 -4.99
C THR A 909 7.40 -25.41 -5.95
N TYR A 910 6.17 -25.92 -5.93
CA TYR A 910 5.74 -27.01 -6.81
C TYR A 910 4.45 -26.68 -7.56
N HIS A 911 3.42 -26.21 -6.86
CA HIS A 911 2.07 -25.99 -7.43
C HIS A 911 1.38 -24.79 -6.79
N GLY A 912 0.45 -24.17 -7.51
CA GLY A 912 -0.39 -23.11 -6.96
C GLY A 912 -1.40 -23.63 -5.93
N ILE A 913 -2.41 -24.37 -6.38
CA ILE A 913 -3.49 -24.92 -5.53
C ILE A 913 -3.54 -26.45 -5.67
N MET A 914 -3.68 -27.18 -4.57
CA MET A 914 -3.94 -28.63 -4.60
C MET A 914 -5.24 -28.98 -3.89
N PHE A 915 -6.11 -29.72 -4.58
CA PHE A 915 -7.25 -30.42 -3.97
C PHE A 915 -6.88 -31.89 -3.76
N GLN A 916 -7.16 -32.41 -2.57
CA GLN A 916 -6.87 -33.80 -2.23
C GLN A 916 -7.94 -34.38 -1.29
N THR A 917 -8.23 -35.67 -1.44
CA THR A 917 -9.09 -36.42 -0.50
C THR A 917 -8.27 -37.51 0.19
N ASN A 918 -8.50 -37.74 1.49
CA ASN A 918 -7.93 -38.86 2.21
C ASN A 918 -8.67 -40.17 1.90
N TYR A 919 -7.93 -41.26 1.83
CA TYR A 919 -8.45 -42.61 1.56
C TYR A 919 -8.08 -43.57 2.68
N VAL A 920 -9.03 -44.40 3.09
CA VAL A 920 -8.76 -45.59 3.93
C VAL A 920 -8.85 -46.81 3.01
N GLY A 921 -7.69 -47.36 2.65
CA GLY A 921 -7.59 -48.31 1.54
C GLY A 921 -7.97 -47.63 0.23
N ALA A 922 -8.93 -48.19 -0.51
CA ALA A 922 -9.46 -47.60 -1.75
C ALA A 922 -10.70 -46.71 -1.53
N THR A 923 -11.17 -46.58 -0.28
CA THR A 923 -12.40 -45.86 0.03
C THR A 923 -12.07 -44.40 0.39
N PRO A 924 -12.57 -43.41 -0.39
CA PRO A 924 -12.44 -42.02 -0.02
C PRO A 924 -13.28 -41.74 1.24
N GLN A 925 -12.77 -40.92 2.15
CA GLN A 925 -13.48 -40.65 3.41
C GLN A 925 -14.61 -39.64 3.23
N PHE A 926 -14.30 -38.40 2.82
CA PHE A 926 -15.29 -37.33 2.64
C PHE A 926 -15.05 -36.55 1.34
N PRO A 927 -16.12 -36.15 0.63
CA PRO A 927 -15.99 -35.31 -0.56
C PRO A 927 -15.78 -33.84 -0.23
N ILE A 928 -15.08 -33.14 -1.13
CA ILE A 928 -15.02 -31.69 -1.16
C ILE A 928 -16.34 -31.19 -1.75
N THR A 929 -17.12 -30.47 -0.96
CA THR A 929 -18.42 -29.92 -1.37
C THR A 929 -18.48 -28.43 -1.07
N ASP A 930 -19.43 -27.71 -1.69
CA ASP A 930 -19.71 -26.30 -1.40
C ASP A 930 -18.43 -25.44 -1.20
N THR A 931 -17.52 -25.51 -2.18
CA THR A 931 -16.21 -24.86 -2.14
C THR A 931 -16.10 -23.93 -3.33
N ILE A 932 -15.99 -22.63 -3.06
CA ILE A 932 -15.96 -21.57 -4.07
C ILE A 932 -14.70 -20.74 -3.89
N LEU A 933 -13.96 -20.59 -4.97
CA LEU A 933 -12.79 -19.73 -5.06
C LEU A 933 -13.10 -18.61 -6.06
N SER A 934 -12.80 -17.36 -5.74
CA SER A 934 -13.09 -16.20 -6.59
C SER A 934 -11.89 -15.27 -6.68
N ASN A 935 -11.66 -14.65 -7.84
CA ASN A 935 -10.57 -13.70 -8.06
C ASN A 935 -9.20 -14.28 -7.64
N ILE A 936 -8.87 -15.43 -8.23
CA ILE A 936 -7.62 -16.13 -7.93
C ILE A 936 -6.62 -15.83 -9.02
N LYS A 937 -5.42 -15.38 -8.65
CA LYS A 937 -4.32 -15.15 -9.59
C LYS A 937 -3.13 -16.01 -9.20
N ILE A 938 -2.65 -16.82 -10.15
CA ILE A 938 -1.50 -17.71 -9.95
C ILE A 938 -0.43 -17.36 -10.97
N SER A 939 0.80 -17.11 -10.51
CA SER A 939 1.90 -16.75 -11.39
C SER A 939 3.24 -17.35 -11.01
N GLY A 940 4.16 -17.44 -11.99
CA GLY A 940 5.50 -17.99 -11.77
C GLY A 940 5.53 -19.50 -11.51
N VAL A 941 4.53 -20.23 -11.99
CA VAL A 941 4.51 -21.70 -11.89
C VAL A 941 5.60 -22.26 -12.79
N ARG A 942 6.40 -23.17 -12.25
CA ARG A 942 7.50 -23.81 -12.96
C ARG A 942 7.64 -25.29 -12.60
N LYS A 943 8.40 -26.00 -13.43
CA LYS A 943 8.99 -27.29 -13.11
C LYS A 943 10.07 -27.09 -12.03
N SER A 944 10.09 -27.92 -11.00
CA SER A 944 11.02 -27.73 -9.86
C SER A 944 12.47 -28.09 -10.20
N GLY A 945 12.70 -28.97 -11.18
CA GLY A 945 14.04 -29.40 -11.59
C GLY A 945 14.79 -30.27 -10.56
N ASP A 946 14.12 -30.66 -9.48
CA ASP A 946 14.63 -31.53 -8.41
C ASP A 946 14.02 -32.94 -8.48
N SER A 947 14.24 -33.76 -7.45
CA SER A 947 13.70 -35.13 -7.37
C SER A 947 12.17 -35.21 -7.36
N PHE A 948 11.47 -34.08 -7.16
CA PHE A 948 10.02 -34.00 -7.13
C PHE A 948 9.43 -33.41 -8.42
N ASP A 949 10.25 -33.20 -9.45
CA ASP A 949 9.85 -32.54 -10.69
C ASP A 949 8.59 -33.15 -11.32
N ALA A 950 8.44 -34.49 -11.30
CA ALA A 950 7.26 -35.18 -11.82
C ALA A 950 5.93 -34.76 -11.13
N LYS A 951 6.01 -34.22 -9.91
CA LYS A 951 4.90 -33.69 -9.11
C LYS A 951 5.08 -32.18 -8.92
N SER A 952 5.31 -31.44 -10.01
CA SER A 952 5.45 -29.99 -10.02
C SER A 952 4.97 -29.39 -11.34
N GLY A 953 4.79 -28.07 -11.37
CA GLY A 953 4.42 -27.32 -12.57
C GLY A 953 2.92 -27.25 -12.82
N PHE A 954 2.10 -27.35 -11.77
CA PHE A 954 0.64 -27.26 -11.87
C PHE A 954 0.13 -25.96 -11.26
N GLY A 955 -0.68 -25.21 -12.01
CA GLY A 955 -1.39 -24.05 -11.46
C GLY A 955 -2.42 -24.50 -10.42
N VAL A 956 -3.33 -25.39 -10.83
CA VAL A 956 -4.27 -26.11 -9.96
C VAL A 956 -4.10 -27.61 -10.19
N TRP A 957 -3.97 -28.39 -9.12
CA TRP A 957 -3.82 -29.85 -9.17
C TRP A 957 -4.92 -30.55 -8.39
N ALA A 958 -5.71 -31.40 -9.07
CA ALA A 958 -6.61 -32.35 -8.43
C ALA A 958 -5.87 -33.66 -8.17
N ASN A 959 -5.22 -33.78 -7.01
CA ASN A 959 -4.50 -34.97 -6.60
C ASN A 959 -5.46 -36.03 -6.01
N GLN A 960 -6.19 -36.71 -6.90
CA GLN A 960 -7.22 -37.69 -6.56
C GLN A 960 -8.33 -37.21 -5.59
N PRO A 961 -8.85 -35.96 -5.67
CA PRO A 961 -10.01 -35.58 -4.87
C PRO A 961 -11.30 -36.27 -5.37
N ILE A 962 -12.34 -36.21 -4.53
CA ILE A 962 -13.72 -36.47 -4.94
C ILE A 962 -14.62 -35.27 -4.59
N GLY A 963 -15.69 -35.05 -5.36
CA GLY A 963 -16.63 -33.94 -5.16
C GLY A 963 -16.51 -32.83 -6.20
N SER A 964 -16.55 -31.56 -5.79
CA SER A 964 -16.46 -30.42 -6.72
C SER A 964 -15.97 -29.12 -6.09
N ALA A 965 -15.34 -28.27 -6.90
CA ALA A 965 -15.07 -26.88 -6.57
C ALA A 965 -15.38 -25.94 -7.74
N THR A 966 -15.77 -24.71 -7.43
CA THR A 966 -16.05 -23.66 -8.41
C THR A 966 -15.04 -22.54 -8.30
N PHE A 967 -14.48 -22.12 -9.42
CA PHE A 967 -13.67 -20.91 -9.58
C PHE A 967 -14.49 -19.85 -10.31
N ASN A 968 -14.46 -18.61 -9.82
CA ASN A 968 -14.93 -17.43 -10.54
C ASN A 968 -13.73 -16.51 -10.79
N ASN A 969 -13.43 -16.14 -12.02
CA ASN A 969 -12.28 -15.30 -12.36
C ASN A 969 -10.94 -15.90 -11.85
N LEU A 970 -10.57 -17.07 -12.39
CA LEU A 970 -9.26 -17.70 -12.18
C LEU A 970 -8.30 -17.27 -13.28
N GLN A 971 -7.17 -16.69 -12.90
CA GLN A 971 -6.16 -16.14 -13.80
C GLN A 971 -4.81 -16.81 -13.60
N PHE A 972 -4.12 -17.05 -14.71
CA PHE A 972 -2.75 -17.54 -14.74
C PHE A 972 -1.86 -16.52 -15.47
N ALA A 973 -0.66 -16.28 -14.96
CA ALA A 973 0.32 -15.40 -15.60
C ALA A 973 1.73 -15.95 -15.46
N ASN A 974 2.62 -15.72 -16.42
CA ASN A 974 4.04 -16.09 -16.34
C ASN A 974 4.25 -17.57 -15.93
N MET A 975 3.58 -18.50 -16.63
CA MET A 975 3.80 -19.94 -16.44
C MET A 975 4.90 -20.42 -17.38
N ASP A 976 5.88 -21.17 -16.87
CA ASP A 976 7.01 -21.65 -17.66
C ASP A 976 6.60 -22.75 -18.66
N PRO A 977 7.37 -22.98 -19.75
CA PRO A 977 7.16 -24.10 -20.65
C PRO A 977 7.10 -25.45 -19.89
N GLY A 978 6.18 -26.34 -20.30
CA GLY A 978 6.02 -27.65 -19.67
C GLY A 978 5.16 -27.67 -18.40
N THR A 979 4.54 -26.54 -18.05
CA THR A 979 3.57 -26.45 -16.94
C THR A 979 2.13 -26.59 -17.43
N THR A 980 1.22 -26.95 -16.51
CA THR A 980 -0.20 -27.14 -16.79
C THR A 980 -1.04 -26.21 -15.92
N PRO A 981 -1.89 -25.33 -16.49
CA PRO A 981 -2.75 -24.44 -15.72
C PRO A 981 -3.67 -25.19 -14.76
N ILE A 982 -4.40 -26.20 -15.25
CA ILE A 982 -5.28 -27.06 -14.44
C ILE A 982 -4.99 -28.52 -14.79
N ASN A 983 -4.47 -29.28 -13.83
CA ASN A 983 -4.24 -30.70 -13.94
C ASN A 983 -5.30 -31.47 -13.14
N ASN A 984 -6.31 -32.02 -13.83
CA ASN A 984 -7.34 -32.86 -13.22
C ASN A 984 -7.39 -34.26 -13.86
N PRO A 985 -6.59 -35.22 -13.38
CA PRO A 985 -6.53 -36.57 -13.95
C PRO A 985 -7.67 -37.50 -13.48
N THR A 986 -8.57 -37.05 -12.59
CA THR A 986 -9.66 -37.87 -12.06
C THR A 986 -11.03 -37.46 -12.60
N SER A 987 -11.93 -38.43 -12.79
CA SER A 987 -13.33 -38.19 -13.16
C SER A 987 -14.26 -38.01 -11.95
N THR A 988 -13.77 -38.25 -10.74
CA THR A 988 -14.55 -38.17 -9.49
C THR A 988 -14.63 -36.76 -8.89
N PHE A 989 -13.92 -35.80 -9.50
CA PHE A 989 -13.88 -34.41 -9.05
C PHE A 989 -14.10 -33.44 -10.20
N THR A 990 -15.04 -32.53 -10.02
CA THR A 990 -15.37 -31.50 -11.01
C THR A 990 -14.78 -30.16 -10.59
N ILE A 991 -13.97 -29.57 -11.46
CA ILE A 991 -13.55 -28.17 -11.36
C ILE A 991 -14.38 -27.36 -12.35
N GLN A 992 -15.26 -26.52 -11.85
CA GLN A 992 -16.00 -25.55 -12.66
C GLN A 992 -15.24 -24.23 -12.68
N VAL A 993 -14.95 -23.68 -13.86
CA VAL A 993 -14.29 -22.37 -14.01
C VAL A 993 -15.24 -21.44 -14.74
N ASN A 994 -15.69 -20.40 -14.03
CA ASN A 994 -16.46 -19.30 -14.58
C ASN A 994 -15.50 -18.13 -14.88
N PRO A 995 -15.64 -17.46 -16.03
CA PRO A 995 -14.76 -16.37 -16.44
C PRO A 995 -14.78 -15.19 -15.47
#